data_AF-A0A239R5K8-F1
#
_entry.id   AF-A0A239R5K8-F1
#
_cell.length_a   1.000
_cell.length_b   1.000
_cell.length_c   1.000
_cell.angle_alpha   90.00
_cell.angle_beta   90.00
_cell.angle_gamma   90.00
#
_symmetry.space_group_name_H-M   'P 1'
#
loop_
_entity.id
_entity.type
_entity.pdbx_description
1 polymer ?
#
loop_
_entity_poly.entity_id
_entity_poly.type
_entity_poly.pdbx_seq_one_letter_code
_entity_poly.pdbx_strand_id
1 'polypeptide(L)'
;MPISQLDFDFMKEVAEYFRETKTDQEPDGSIRDTALHFDINRNKVRKILITMKEITSPITDEAIEMRKQGKSIKDIAQYFGVSVATVSTALPYEDKFENSAEPSKHAVDLRNYRAYEKKQMKRQSELKSKYVQEINDNTKSNVIDIKNSKEWQKDIKMSYTEAYNRPHRNTWEEIEALDNSFFDLFSEEEKNEFNLYRKKYDYIQAEYDKKEQEYDRLSKKKSLTKKEQIIFDTLNVQLGYYPGALNVRNEKILEEIAGNRMPPEPFGVLRLHMELYSEYPDDHTIEVLHRHGSLVYGKNISRDIIVPSDIPLYALHYVIQRAFGWENSHLRMFELPEDRFNALCENASLWTYLTGVVFRSPYMYEEDEFWADDYNGGSFKNWLRKKYTGPYMSQCQGEGIISCRRDAMSIDMGEEYYIVYATSYNFDTGNYDGDEYIYGVYQVFDYKGNRRSEPKPWDDKVPYRVEIVQFKDIPAEGLKYVFERTPMSLLERLPISSVLAVGFNELPDNCSEEERKHIDAQIVSSGEELLEQVDDFIDKILSEDLDSPAIQPIPLPITDVLLYKYDFGDGWKIRITASENCPDLVNSGRITQAELDRANVKCREVYRPVLIARDGEMLVDDVGGLSGFADFLEDINPDLTGMTPEEKEAAKQRKKEMLTWAKSLGWHREKVRDFNLL
;
A
#
# COMPACT_ATOMS: atom_id res chain seq x y z
N MET A 1 -6.81 19.08 26.50
CA MET A 1 -8.08 18.31 26.44
C MET A 1 -8.31 17.70 27.82
N PRO A 2 -9.54 17.70 28.35
CA PRO A 2 -9.87 16.95 29.56
C PRO A 2 -9.68 15.44 29.32
N ILE A 3 -9.17 14.71 30.31
CA ILE A 3 -8.92 13.26 30.21
C ILE A 3 -10.26 12.54 30.37
N SER A 4 -10.69 11.74 29.38
CA SER A 4 -11.91 10.95 29.52
C SER A 4 -11.70 9.76 30.46
N GLN A 5 -12.78 9.22 31.04
CA GLN A 5 -12.70 8.01 31.89
C GLN A 5 -12.07 6.82 31.15
N LEU A 6 -12.30 6.73 29.84
CA LEU A 6 -11.74 5.69 28.98
C LEU A 6 -10.24 5.90 28.70
N ASP A 7 -9.80 7.15 28.56
CA ASP A 7 -8.38 7.48 28.47
C ASP A 7 -7.65 7.12 29.76
N PHE A 8 -8.30 7.30 30.91
CA PHE A 8 -7.74 6.94 32.21
C PHE A 8 -7.59 5.42 32.39
N ASP A 9 -8.56 4.63 31.94
CA ASP A 9 -8.49 3.17 31.99
C ASP A 9 -7.39 2.64 31.05
N PHE A 10 -7.24 3.21 29.86
CA PHE A 10 -6.11 2.90 28.97
C PHE A 10 -4.75 3.29 29.60
N MET A 11 -4.68 4.45 30.27
CA MET A 11 -3.46 4.86 30.99
C MET A 11 -3.09 3.88 32.12
N LYS A 12 -4.08 3.27 32.78
CA LYS A 12 -3.84 2.19 33.76
C LYS A 12 -3.29 0.93 33.11
N GLU A 13 -3.87 0.48 32.01
CA GLU A 13 -3.38 -0.71 31.29
C GLU A 13 -1.91 -0.53 30.85
N VAL A 14 -1.57 0.65 30.32
CA VAL A 14 -0.19 1.00 29.94
C VAL A 14 0.75 0.98 31.15
N ALA A 15 0.31 1.49 32.30
CA ALA A 15 1.08 1.47 33.55
C ALA A 15 1.24 0.04 34.12
N GLU A 16 0.21 -0.80 34.02
CA GLU A 16 0.24 -2.19 34.47
C GLU A 16 1.26 -3.01 33.68
N TYR A 17 1.18 -2.97 32.35
CA TYR A 17 2.13 -3.68 31.50
C TYR A 17 3.56 -3.15 31.66
N PHE A 18 3.76 -1.83 31.84
CA PHE A 18 5.07 -1.27 32.14
C PHE A 18 5.70 -1.90 33.38
N ARG A 19 4.92 -2.14 34.45
CA ARG A 19 5.41 -2.85 35.64
C ARG A 19 5.75 -4.32 35.38
N GLU A 20 5.11 -4.96 34.42
CA GLU A 20 5.37 -6.36 34.04
C GLU A 20 6.67 -6.52 33.24
N THR A 21 7.14 -5.46 32.57
CA THR A 21 8.40 -5.47 31.78
C THR A 21 9.68 -5.38 32.63
N LYS A 22 9.58 -5.51 33.95
CA LYS A 22 10.74 -5.39 34.86
C LYS A 22 11.72 -6.55 34.68
N THR A 23 12.99 -6.21 34.61
CA THR A 23 14.10 -7.18 34.56
C THR A 23 15.20 -6.77 35.53
N ASP A 24 16.16 -7.66 35.79
CA ASP A 24 17.33 -7.33 36.62
C ASP A 24 18.16 -6.14 36.07
N GLN A 25 18.04 -5.84 34.77
CA GLN A 25 18.71 -4.73 34.09
C GLN A 25 17.86 -3.44 34.05
N GLU A 26 16.53 -3.57 34.12
CA GLU A 26 15.56 -2.47 34.10
C GLU A 26 14.54 -2.64 35.23
N PRO A 27 14.90 -2.30 36.49
CA PRO A 27 14.09 -2.60 37.68
C PRO A 27 12.79 -1.78 37.77
N ASP A 28 12.69 -0.70 36.98
CA ASP A 28 11.52 0.16 36.91
C ASP A 28 10.57 -0.20 35.77
N GLY A 29 11.02 -0.96 34.77
CA GLY A 29 10.26 -1.34 33.57
C GLY A 29 10.80 -0.70 32.27
N SER A 30 10.47 -1.30 31.13
CA SER A 30 10.94 -0.93 29.79
C SER A 30 9.92 -0.06 29.05
N ILE A 31 10.19 1.25 28.96
CA ILE A 31 9.38 2.18 28.14
C ILE A 31 9.38 1.74 26.68
N ARG A 32 10.47 1.11 26.22
CA ARG A 32 10.60 0.63 24.84
C ARG A 32 9.63 -0.51 24.56
N ASP A 33 9.58 -1.49 25.43
CA ASP A 33 8.77 -2.69 25.19
C ASP A 33 7.30 -2.40 25.47
N THR A 34 6.98 -1.52 26.43
CA THR A 34 5.63 -0.96 26.57
C THR A 34 5.18 -0.19 25.33
N ALA A 35 6.06 0.59 24.70
CA ALA A 35 5.73 1.31 23.46
C ALA A 35 5.43 0.36 22.30
N LEU A 36 6.21 -0.72 22.17
CA LEU A 36 5.99 -1.76 21.17
C LEU A 36 4.70 -2.56 21.42
N HIS A 37 4.39 -2.87 22.67
CA HIS A 37 3.21 -3.68 23.01
C HIS A 37 1.88 -2.97 22.73
N PHE A 38 1.80 -1.67 23.04
CA PHE A 38 0.57 -0.87 22.81
C PHE A 38 0.58 -0.12 21.48
N ASP A 39 1.61 -0.29 20.67
CA ASP A 39 1.83 0.43 19.41
C ASP A 39 1.63 1.96 19.55
N ILE A 40 2.30 2.53 20.56
CA ILE A 40 2.24 3.97 20.83
C ILE A 40 3.64 4.55 21.01
N ASN A 41 3.81 5.80 20.59
CA ASN A 41 5.07 6.51 20.69
C ASN A 41 5.64 6.49 22.13
N ARG A 42 6.95 6.24 22.27
CA ARG A 42 7.66 6.22 23.57
C ARG A 42 7.46 7.49 24.40
N ASN A 43 7.30 8.65 23.77
CA ASN A 43 7.00 9.90 24.47
C ASN A 43 5.57 9.94 25.02
N LYS A 44 4.62 9.28 24.34
CA LYS A 44 3.24 9.11 24.83
C LYS A 44 3.21 8.14 26.01
N VAL A 45 3.91 7.01 25.93
CA VAL A 45 4.12 6.10 27.07
C VAL A 45 4.74 6.84 28.25
N ARG A 46 5.85 7.57 28.04
CA ARG A 46 6.51 8.36 29.07
C ARG A 46 5.56 9.36 29.74
N LYS A 47 4.76 10.09 28.96
CA LYS A 47 3.79 11.05 29.48
C LYS A 47 2.64 10.39 30.25
N ILE A 48 2.17 9.24 29.78
CA ILE A 48 1.19 8.41 30.50
C ILE A 48 1.75 7.96 31.84
N LEU A 49 2.97 7.41 31.87
CA LEU A 49 3.62 6.95 33.10
C LEU A 49 3.89 8.09 34.09
N ILE A 50 4.25 9.29 33.60
CA ILE A 50 4.35 10.50 34.44
C ILE A 50 2.98 10.88 35.00
N THR A 51 1.92 10.84 34.18
CA THR A 51 0.54 11.16 34.60
C THR A 51 0.03 10.16 35.64
N MET A 52 0.37 8.88 35.48
CA MET A 52 0.02 7.81 36.42
C MET A 52 0.96 7.73 37.64
N LYS A 53 2.00 8.59 37.70
CA LYS A 53 3.02 8.66 38.76
C LYS A 53 3.87 7.40 38.90
N GLU A 54 4.02 6.64 37.82
CA GLU A 54 4.89 5.45 37.74
C GLU A 54 6.35 5.82 37.53
N ILE A 55 6.63 6.95 36.85
CA ILE A 55 7.98 7.47 36.64
C ILE A 55 8.01 8.97 36.95
N THR A 56 9.13 9.44 37.50
CA THR A 56 9.43 10.88 37.66
C THR A 56 10.83 11.20 37.16
N SER A 57 11.09 12.49 36.96
CA SER A 57 12.38 13.06 36.60
C SER A 57 12.60 14.31 37.45
N PRO A 58 13.86 14.70 37.76
CA PRO A 58 14.14 15.97 38.42
C PRO A 58 13.49 17.18 37.73
N ILE A 59 13.38 17.16 36.39
CA ILE A 59 12.71 18.20 35.60
C ILE A 59 11.18 18.15 35.78
N THR A 60 10.60 16.96 35.96
CA THR A 60 9.15 16.76 36.13
C THR A 60 8.65 17.40 37.41
N ASP A 61 9.27 17.10 38.55
CA ASP A 61 8.81 17.60 39.86
C ASP A 61 8.90 19.12 39.96
N GLU A 62 10.00 19.70 39.48
CA GLU A 62 10.25 21.13 39.54
C GLU A 62 9.43 21.91 38.48
N ALA A 63 9.21 21.33 37.29
CA ALA A 63 8.30 21.91 36.30
C ALA A 63 6.82 21.91 36.77
N ILE A 64 6.37 20.88 37.49
CA ILE A 64 5.04 20.83 38.09
C ILE A 64 4.87 21.96 39.12
N GLU A 65 5.88 22.20 39.95
CA GLU A 65 5.83 23.25 40.97
C GLU A 65 5.83 24.66 40.35
N MET A 66 6.62 24.88 39.30
CA MET A 66 6.59 26.13 38.53
C MET A 66 5.25 26.37 37.83
N ARG A 67 4.57 25.30 37.33
CA ARG A 67 3.22 25.41 36.77
C ARG A 67 2.20 25.83 37.83
N LYS A 68 2.27 25.31 39.06
CA LYS A 68 1.41 25.74 40.19
C LYS A 68 1.60 27.21 40.57
N GLN A 69 2.83 27.73 40.40
CA GLN A 69 3.16 29.14 40.59
C GLN A 69 2.71 30.03 39.41
N GLY A 70 2.00 29.48 38.42
CA GLY A 70 1.44 30.21 37.29
C GLY A 70 2.42 30.49 36.14
N LYS A 71 3.61 29.85 36.12
CA LYS A 71 4.57 30.01 35.02
C LYS A 71 4.08 29.33 33.75
N SER A 72 4.34 29.95 32.59
CA SER A 72 4.02 29.35 31.30
C SER A 72 5.03 28.24 30.95
N ILE A 73 4.64 27.29 30.09
CA ILE A 73 5.53 26.22 29.61
C ILE A 73 6.79 26.82 28.95
N LYS A 74 6.66 28.00 28.32
CA LYS A 74 7.77 28.72 27.70
C LYS A 74 8.76 29.26 28.74
N ASP A 75 8.27 29.78 29.86
CA ASP A 75 9.13 30.28 30.96
C ASP A 75 9.87 29.13 31.65
N ILE A 76 9.20 27.98 31.78
CA ILE A 76 9.79 26.76 32.35
C ILE A 76 10.87 26.20 31.43
N ALA A 77 10.62 26.15 30.12
CA ALA A 77 11.62 25.74 29.12
C ALA A 77 12.85 26.63 29.16
N GLN A 78 12.65 27.94 29.30
CA GLN A 78 13.75 28.90 29.45
C GLN A 78 14.53 28.73 30.76
N TYR A 79 13.86 28.41 31.87
CA TYR A 79 14.50 28.18 33.17
C TYR A 79 15.42 26.95 33.16
N PHE A 80 14.97 25.84 32.55
CA PHE A 80 15.75 24.61 32.44
C PHE A 80 16.75 24.59 31.27
N GLY A 81 16.70 25.58 30.38
CA GLY A 81 17.54 25.61 29.17
C GLY A 81 17.22 24.49 28.17
N VAL A 82 15.97 24.02 28.14
CA VAL A 82 15.51 22.92 27.28
C VAL A 82 14.40 23.39 26.33
N SER A 83 14.02 22.55 25.36
CA SER A 83 12.95 22.88 24.42
C SER A 83 11.56 22.88 25.09
N VAL A 84 10.61 23.65 24.54
CA VAL A 84 9.20 23.64 24.98
C VAL A 84 8.59 22.24 24.88
N ALA A 85 8.99 21.46 23.86
CA ALA A 85 8.56 20.08 23.70
C ALA A 85 9.08 19.19 24.85
N THR A 86 10.34 19.36 25.27
CA THR A 86 10.93 18.63 26.39
C THR A 86 10.16 18.87 27.68
N VAL A 87 9.77 20.13 27.97
CA VAL A 87 8.93 20.45 29.14
C VAL A 87 7.52 19.89 29.01
N SER A 88 6.93 19.92 27.81
CA SER A 88 5.59 19.38 27.56
C SER A 88 5.50 17.86 27.73
N THR A 89 6.59 17.13 27.43
CA THR A 89 6.68 15.69 27.67
C THR A 89 6.98 15.35 29.13
N ALA A 90 7.63 16.26 29.86
CA ALA A 90 7.96 16.10 31.28
C ALA A 90 6.81 16.45 32.24
N LEU A 91 5.72 17.05 31.74
CA LEU A 91 4.52 17.40 32.51
C LEU A 91 3.40 16.35 32.33
N PRO A 92 2.61 16.06 33.39
CA PRO A 92 1.44 15.19 33.28
C PRO A 92 0.37 15.81 32.37
N TYR A 93 -0.59 15.01 31.91
CA TYR A 93 -1.79 15.53 31.26
C TYR A 93 -2.54 16.48 32.23
N GLU A 94 -3.11 17.57 31.70
CA GLU A 94 -3.78 18.57 32.53
C GLU A 94 -5.14 18.07 33.03
N ASP A 95 -5.31 18.01 34.36
CA ASP A 95 -6.58 17.71 35.01
C ASP A 95 -7.57 18.87 34.84
N LYS A 96 -8.56 18.70 33.97
CA LYS A 96 -9.87 19.34 34.12
C LYS A 96 -10.93 18.25 34.13
N PHE A 97 -11.17 17.69 35.32
CA PHE A 97 -12.39 16.93 35.60
C PHE A 97 -13.55 17.91 35.72
N GLU A 98 -14.20 18.23 34.60
CA GLU A 98 -15.56 18.78 34.61
C GLU A 98 -16.40 18.03 33.57
N ASN A 99 -17.49 17.43 34.08
CA ASN A 99 -18.52 16.64 33.43
C ASN A 99 -18.89 17.07 31.99
N SER A 100 -18.21 16.56 30.96
CA SER A 100 -18.77 16.44 29.61
C SER A 100 -19.07 14.98 29.32
N ALA A 101 -20.34 14.59 29.46
CA ALA A 101 -20.81 13.22 29.33
C ALA A 101 -20.88 12.69 27.89
N GLU A 102 -20.36 13.41 26.89
CA GLU A 102 -20.43 12.98 25.49
C GLU A 102 -19.04 12.93 24.83
N PRO A 103 -18.58 11.73 24.40
CA PRO A 103 -17.38 11.60 23.57
C PRO A 103 -17.59 12.24 22.19
N SER A 104 -16.53 12.80 21.60
CA SER A 104 -16.60 13.38 20.25
C SER A 104 -16.94 12.31 19.22
N LYS A 105 -17.68 12.68 18.18
CA LYS A 105 -18.15 11.79 17.09
C LYS A 105 -17.02 10.93 16.50
N HIS A 106 -15.86 11.54 16.24
CA HIS A 106 -14.65 10.85 15.76
C HIS A 106 -14.13 9.78 16.75
N ALA A 107 -14.16 10.04 18.06
CA ALA A 107 -13.75 9.06 19.08
C ALA A 107 -14.76 7.92 19.23
N VAL A 108 -16.06 8.17 18.97
CA VAL A 108 -17.11 7.14 18.92
C VAL A 108 -16.95 6.27 17.67
N ASP A 109 -16.64 6.88 16.52
CA ASP A 109 -16.47 6.17 15.25
C ASP A 109 -15.20 5.30 15.24
N LEU A 110 -14.08 5.83 15.75
CA LEU A 110 -12.84 5.07 15.93
C LEU A 110 -13.01 3.91 16.94
N ARG A 111 -13.85 4.11 17.97
CA ARG A 111 -14.20 3.08 18.97
C ARG A 111 -15.11 2.00 18.39
N ASN A 112 -16.07 2.37 17.54
CA ASN A 112 -16.95 1.43 16.86
C ASN A 112 -16.17 0.59 15.83
N TYR A 113 -15.24 1.21 15.10
CA TYR A 113 -14.35 0.54 14.17
C TYR A 113 -13.43 -0.49 14.85
N ARG A 114 -12.72 -0.09 15.91
CA ARG A 114 -11.83 -0.99 16.67
C ARG A 114 -12.59 -2.10 17.42
N ALA A 115 -13.79 -1.82 17.91
CA ALA A 115 -14.64 -2.84 18.56
C ALA A 115 -15.24 -3.82 17.54
N TYR A 116 -15.51 -3.36 16.30
CA TYR A 116 -15.92 -4.19 15.18
C TYR A 116 -14.78 -5.11 14.74
N GLU A 117 -13.58 -4.57 14.52
CA GLU A 117 -12.36 -5.30 14.14
C GLU A 117 -12.00 -6.40 15.16
N LYS A 118 -11.99 -6.08 16.47
CA LYS A 118 -11.71 -7.05 17.54
C LYS A 118 -12.77 -8.14 17.66
N LYS A 119 -14.05 -7.83 17.35
CA LYS A 119 -15.14 -8.83 17.28
C LYS A 119 -15.01 -9.73 16.05
N GLN A 120 -14.59 -9.20 14.91
CA GLN A 120 -14.41 -9.97 13.68
C GLN A 120 -13.19 -10.91 13.77
N MET A 121 -12.05 -10.43 14.28
CA MET A 121 -10.86 -11.28 14.48
C MET A 121 -11.12 -12.41 15.48
N LYS A 122 -11.82 -12.12 16.58
CA LYS A 122 -12.20 -13.14 17.57
C LYS A 122 -13.17 -14.17 16.96
N ARG A 123 -14.18 -13.70 16.21
CA ARG A 123 -15.15 -14.55 15.49
C ARG A 123 -14.48 -15.43 14.41
N GLN A 124 -13.52 -14.89 13.66
CA GLN A 124 -12.73 -15.66 12.69
C GLN A 124 -11.86 -16.72 13.38
N SER A 125 -11.18 -16.40 14.49
CA SER A 125 -10.38 -17.41 15.21
C SER A 125 -11.23 -18.52 15.86
N GLU A 126 -12.43 -18.16 16.36
CA GLU A 126 -13.39 -19.11 16.92
C GLU A 126 -14.03 -20.00 15.83
N LEU A 127 -14.33 -19.44 14.65
CA LEU A 127 -14.78 -20.19 13.47
C LEU A 127 -13.69 -21.16 12.97
N LYS A 128 -12.43 -20.71 12.90
CA LYS A 128 -11.29 -21.53 12.46
C LYS A 128 -11.06 -22.71 13.42
N SER A 129 -11.11 -22.48 14.74
CA SER A 129 -11.01 -23.55 15.74
C SER A 129 -12.19 -24.54 15.69
N LYS A 130 -13.42 -24.06 15.45
CA LYS A 130 -14.60 -24.93 15.32
C LYS A 130 -14.57 -25.79 14.06
N TYR A 131 -14.16 -25.19 12.94
CA TYR A 131 -14.05 -25.85 11.64
C TYR A 131 -12.98 -26.95 11.65
N VAL A 132 -11.83 -26.70 12.31
CA VAL A 132 -10.77 -27.70 12.51
C VAL A 132 -11.22 -28.84 13.45
N GLN A 133 -12.07 -28.57 14.45
CA GLN A 133 -12.66 -29.62 15.28
C GLN A 133 -13.71 -30.46 14.53
N GLU A 134 -14.61 -29.85 13.75
CA GLU A 134 -15.63 -30.57 12.96
C GLU A 134 -15.02 -31.43 11.85
N ILE A 135 -13.91 -30.98 11.23
CA ILE A 135 -13.15 -31.78 10.27
C ILE A 135 -12.53 -33.00 10.96
N ASN A 136 -11.93 -32.83 12.14
CA ASN A 136 -11.33 -33.94 12.88
C ASN A 136 -12.34 -34.99 13.36
N ASP A 137 -13.57 -34.57 13.68
CA ASP A 137 -14.63 -35.47 14.13
C ASP A 137 -15.32 -36.21 12.96
N ASN A 138 -15.52 -35.55 11.80
CA ASN A 138 -16.11 -36.16 10.61
C ASN A 138 -15.16 -37.11 9.86
N THR A 139 -13.84 -36.88 9.94
CA THR A 139 -12.83 -37.71 9.26
C THR A 139 -12.70 -39.11 9.87
N LYS A 140 -13.12 -39.32 11.13
CA LYS A 140 -13.07 -40.66 11.77
C LYS A 140 -14.17 -41.62 11.32
N SER A 141 -15.29 -41.12 10.76
CA SER A 141 -16.46 -41.95 10.42
C SER A 141 -16.51 -42.42 8.97
N ASN A 142 -15.92 -41.69 8.02
CA ASN A 142 -16.11 -41.95 6.57
C ASN A 142 -14.92 -42.66 5.89
N VAL A 143 -13.87 -42.99 6.65
CA VAL A 143 -12.60 -43.54 6.12
C VAL A 143 -12.69 -45.03 5.71
N ILE A 144 -13.78 -45.74 6.03
CA ILE A 144 -13.91 -47.16 5.72
C ILE A 144 -14.40 -47.42 4.28
N ASP A 145 -15.23 -46.54 3.70
CA ASP A 145 -15.80 -46.75 2.36
C ASP A 145 -14.96 -46.14 1.21
N ILE A 146 -14.16 -45.11 1.48
CA ILE A 146 -13.33 -44.42 0.47
C ILE A 146 -12.08 -45.25 0.09
N LYS A 147 -11.58 -46.09 0.99
CA LYS A 147 -10.34 -46.88 0.84
C LYS A 147 -10.36 -47.90 -0.32
N ASN A 148 -11.52 -48.21 -0.89
CA ASN A 148 -11.65 -49.17 -2.00
C ASN A 148 -11.89 -48.52 -3.37
N SER A 149 -11.88 -47.18 -3.47
CA SER A 149 -12.07 -46.45 -4.73
C SER A 149 -10.78 -46.38 -5.56
N LYS A 150 -10.89 -46.66 -6.87
CA LYS A 150 -9.80 -46.52 -7.85
C LYS A 150 -9.34 -45.07 -8.05
N GLU A 151 -10.18 -44.09 -7.72
CA GLU A 151 -9.86 -42.65 -7.82
C GLU A 151 -8.97 -42.22 -6.65
N TRP A 152 -9.20 -42.74 -5.45
CA TRP A 152 -8.33 -42.50 -4.29
C TRP A 152 -6.91 -43.05 -4.49
N GLN A 153 -6.79 -44.21 -5.17
CA GLN A 153 -5.48 -44.77 -5.56
C GLN A 153 -4.74 -43.90 -6.59
N LYS A 154 -5.46 -43.08 -7.37
CA LYS A 154 -4.90 -42.16 -8.37
C LYS A 154 -4.43 -40.85 -7.72
N ASP A 155 -5.22 -40.31 -6.80
CA ASP A 155 -4.90 -39.08 -6.07
C ASP A 155 -3.69 -39.25 -5.15
N ILE A 156 -3.53 -40.42 -4.53
CA ILE A 156 -2.33 -40.71 -3.73
C ILE A 156 -1.08 -40.85 -4.60
N LYS A 157 -1.18 -41.45 -5.81
CA LYS A 157 -0.05 -41.48 -6.76
C LYS A 157 0.35 -40.05 -7.19
N MET A 158 -0.61 -39.15 -7.26
CA MET A 158 -0.42 -37.74 -7.60
C MET A 158 0.24 -36.96 -6.45
N SER A 159 -0.23 -37.12 -5.20
CA SER A 159 0.44 -36.56 -4.02
C SER A 159 1.86 -37.12 -3.80
N TYR A 160 2.13 -38.35 -4.23
CA TYR A 160 3.48 -38.93 -4.24
C TYR A 160 4.41 -38.22 -5.24
N THR A 161 3.85 -37.84 -6.39
CA THR A 161 4.57 -37.10 -7.45
C THR A 161 4.80 -35.64 -7.04
N GLU A 162 3.87 -35.04 -6.30
CA GLU A 162 4.03 -33.70 -5.70
C GLU A 162 5.04 -33.67 -4.54
N ALA A 163 5.07 -34.72 -3.71
CA ALA A 163 6.06 -34.88 -2.64
C ALA A 163 7.48 -35.14 -3.19
N TYR A 164 7.59 -35.76 -4.37
CA TYR A 164 8.87 -35.93 -5.10
C TYR A 164 9.51 -34.59 -5.50
N ASN A 165 8.71 -33.51 -5.62
CA ASN A 165 9.15 -32.19 -6.08
C ASN A 165 9.31 -31.13 -4.96
N ARG A 166 9.10 -31.47 -3.68
CA ARG A 166 9.18 -30.53 -2.54
C ARG A 166 9.97 -31.11 -1.35
N PRO A 167 11.26 -30.79 -1.16
CA PRO A 167 11.97 -31.16 0.07
C PRO A 167 11.82 -30.05 1.13
N HIS A 168 11.12 -30.40 2.23
CA HIS A 168 10.91 -29.68 3.50
C HIS A 168 9.71 -28.72 3.53
N ARG A 169 8.87 -28.65 4.59
CA ARG A 169 8.99 -28.98 6.02
C ARG A 169 7.68 -29.71 6.47
N ASN A 170 7.80 -30.79 7.23
CA ASN A 170 6.74 -31.59 7.90
C ASN A 170 5.97 -32.69 7.15
N THR A 171 6.39 -33.16 5.97
CA THR A 171 5.61 -34.19 5.25
C THR A 171 5.90 -35.65 5.66
N TRP A 172 7.05 -35.98 6.26
CA TRP A 172 7.45 -37.39 6.44
C TRP A 172 6.83 -38.10 7.65
N GLU A 173 6.60 -37.40 8.78
CA GLU A 173 5.89 -37.97 9.94
C GLU A 173 4.41 -38.27 9.60
N GLU A 174 3.81 -37.45 8.73
CA GLU A 174 2.46 -37.66 8.21
C GLU A 174 2.38 -38.85 7.23
N ILE A 175 3.46 -39.12 6.48
CA ILE A 175 3.59 -40.29 5.60
C ILE A 175 3.87 -41.58 6.40
N GLU A 176 4.68 -41.53 7.46
CA GLU A 176 4.91 -42.70 8.35
C GLU A 176 3.69 -43.07 9.20
N ALA A 177 2.80 -42.12 9.46
CA ALA A 177 1.51 -42.38 10.11
C ALA A 177 0.53 -43.15 9.21
N LEU A 178 0.82 -43.30 7.91
CA LEU A 178 0.06 -44.15 7.00
C LEU A 178 0.52 -45.61 7.16
N ASP A 179 -0.40 -46.43 7.67
CA ASP A 179 -0.25 -47.85 8.05
C ASP A 179 0.70 -48.69 7.16
N ASN A 180 1.61 -49.45 7.80
CA ASN A 180 2.61 -50.29 7.14
C ASN A 180 2.03 -51.37 6.20
N SER A 181 0.73 -51.66 6.28
CA SER A 181 0.01 -52.53 5.33
C SER A 181 -0.08 -51.94 3.90
N PHE A 182 0.21 -50.65 3.76
CA PHE A 182 0.24 -49.90 2.50
C PHE A 182 1.49 -50.18 1.64
N PHE A 183 2.62 -50.54 2.27
CA PHE A 183 3.86 -50.85 1.56
C PHE A 183 3.71 -52.07 0.64
N ASP A 184 2.87 -53.04 1.02
CA ASP A 184 2.67 -54.28 0.29
C ASP A 184 1.95 -54.10 -1.06
N LEU A 185 1.36 -52.93 -1.32
CA LEU A 185 0.64 -52.59 -2.55
C LEU A 185 1.54 -52.03 -3.66
N PHE A 186 2.79 -51.65 -3.34
CA PHE A 186 3.77 -51.16 -4.32
C PHE A 186 4.52 -52.31 -5.00
N SER A 187 4.91 -52.10 -6.26
CA SER A 187 5.84 -53.01 -6.94
C SER A 187 7.22 -52.98 -6.28
N GLU A 188 8.00 -54.05 -6.45
CA GLU A 188 9.35 -54.14 -5.85
C GLU A 188 10.31 -53.06 -6.38
N GLU A 189 10.10 -52.54 -7.60
CA GLU A 189 10.87 -51.39 -8.11
C GLU A 189 10.49 -50.08 -7.38
N GLU A 190 9.20 -49.80 -7.20
CA GLU A 190 8.71 -48.62 -6.46
C GLU A 190 9.15 -48.66 -4.99
N LYS A 191 9.16 -49.84 -4.35
CA LYS A 191 9.67 -50.03 -2.97
C LYS A 191 11.17 -49.75 -2.86
N ASN A 192 11.95 -50.15 -3.86
CA ASN A 192 13.40 -49.92 -3.87
C ASN A 192 13.74 -48.45 -4.09
N GLU A 193 12.99 -47.76 -4.96
CA GLU A 193 13.13 -46.33 -5.21
C GLU A 193 12.75 -45.50 -3.98
N PHE A 194 11.67 -45.87 -3.28
CA PHE A 194 11.30 -45.27 -1.99
C PHE A 194 12.39 -45.46 -0.92
N ASN A 195 12.91 -46.68 -0.76
CA ASN A 195 13.94 -46.95 0.24
C ASN A 195 15.26 -46.23 -0.06
N LEU A 196 15.57 -45.98 -1.34
CA LEU A 196 16.72 -45.17 -1.75
C LEU A 196 16.49 -43.69 -1.42
N TYR A 197 15.28 -43.17 -1.63
CA TYR A 197 14.90 -41.80 -1.30
C TYR A 197 14.89 -41.55 0.22
N ARG A 198 14.32 -42.47 1.00
CA ARG A 198 14.33 -42.43 2.47
C ARG A 198 15.76 -42.37 3.01
N LYS A 199 16.65 -43.23 2.51
CA LYS A 199 18.08 -43.18 2.87
C LYS A 199 18.74 -41.83 2.53
N LYS A 200 18.34 -41.20 1.42
CA LYS A 200 18.87 -39.89 1.01
C LYS A 200 18.30 -38.76 1.86
N TYR A 201 17.01 -38.81 2.22
CA TYR A 201 16.36 -37.88 3.12
C TYR A 201 16.93 -37.97 4.54
N ASP A 202 17.03 -39.19 5.10
CA ASP A 202 17.63 -39.44 6.42
C ASP A 202 19.07 -38.93 6.48
N TYR A 203 19.83 -39.07 5.38
CA TYR A 203 21.17 -38.51 5.26
C TYR A 203 21.16 -36.96 5.26
N ILE A 204 20.27 -36.33 4.50
CA ILE A 204 20.15 -34.86 4.43
C ILE A 204 19.69 -34.29 5.77
N GLN A 205 18.70 -34.90 6.42
CA GLN A 205 18.20 -34.50 7.72
C GLN A 205 19.28 -34.68 8.80
N ALA A 206 20.00 -35.80 8.80
CA ALA A 206 21.11 -36.00 9.73
C ALA A 206 22.26 -34.99 9.51
N GLU A 207 22.51 -34.55 8.28
CA GLU A 207 23.47 -33.47 8.02
C GLU A 207 22.95 -32.09 8.45
N TYR A 208 21.65 -31.84 8.32
CA TYR A 208 21.00 -30.63 8.81
C TYR A 208 21.05 -30.54 10.33
N ASP A 209 20.67 -31.61 11.02
CA ASP A 209 20.68 -31.68 12.49
C ASP A 209 22.11 -31.51 13.05
N LYS A 210 23.13 -32.05 12.37
CA LYS A 210 24.54 -31.82 12.74
C LYS A 210 24.94 -30.35 12.60
N LYS A 211 24.48 -29.67 11.55
CA LYS A 211 24.74 -28.24 11.33
C LYS A 211 24.06 -27.38 12.39
N GLU A 212 22.82 -27.71 12.75
CA GLU A 212 22.06 -27.02 13.79
C GLU A 212 22.70 -27.24 15.18
N GLN A 213 23.13 -28.46 15.51
CA GLN A 213 23.84 -28.73 16.76
C GLN A 213 25.18 -27.98 16.87
N GLU A 214 25.94 -27.89 15.78
CA GLU A 214 27.20 -27.14 15.77
C GLU A 214 26.95 -25.62 15.83
N TYR A 215 25.89 -25.13 15.19
CA TYR A 215 25.45 -23.74 15.31
C TYR A 215 25.11 -23.40 16.77
N ASP A 216 24.31 -24.24 17.42
CA ASP A 216 23.92 -24.08 18.82
C ASP A 216 25.10 -24.15 19.80
N ARG A 217 26.09 -24.97 19.49
CA ARG A 217 27.33 -25.07 20.29
C ARG A 217 28.15 -23.79 20.19
N LEU A 218 28.26 -23.21 18.99
CA LEU A 218 29.02 -22.00 18.73
C LEU A 218 28.29 -20.73 19.23
N SER A 219 26.95 -20.66 19.11
CA SER A 219 26.15 -19.51 19.58
C SER A 219 26.26 -19.28 21.09
N LYS A 220 26.47 -20.35 21.86
CA LYS A 220 26.57 -20.33 23.33
C LYS A 220 27.97 -19.99 23.84
N LYS A 221 28.97 -19.80 22.97
CA LYS A 221 30.33 -19.40 23.38
C LYS A 221 30.42 -17.88 23.62
N LYS A 222 31.10 -17.49 24.72
CA LYS A 222 31.38 -16.08 25.05
C LYS A 222 32.27 -15.35 24.05
N SER A 223 33.14 -16.07 23.32
CA SER A 223 33.97 -15.49 22.25
C SER A 223 34.40 -16.58 21.26
N LEU A 224 34.27 -16.31 19.96
CA LEU A 224 34.64 -17.22 18.88
C LEU A 224 36.03 -16.88 18.31
N THR A 225 36.80 -17.90 17.94
CA THR A 225 38.04 -17.68 17.16
C THR A 225 37.70 -17.29 15.72
N LYS A 226 38.62 -16.67 14.96
CA LYS A 226 38.36 -16.27 13.56
C LYS A 226 37.84 -17.41 12.67
N LYS A 227 38.34 -18.63 12.86
CA LYS A 227 37.91 -19.80 12.09
C LYS A 227 36.51 -20.26 12.51
N GLU A 228 36.22 -20.22 13.81
CA GLU A 228 34.89 -20.56 14.35
C GLU A 228 33.84 -19.51 13.98
N GLN A 229 34.22 -18.23 13.92
CA GLN A 229 33.35 -17.15 13.46
C GLN A 229 32.93 -17.38 12.00
N ILE A 230 33.88 -17.71 11.11
CA ILE A 230 33.58 -18.03 9.71
C ILE A 230 32.61 -19.23 9.60
N ILE A 231 32.83 -20.26 10.42
CA ILE A 231 31.96 -21.45 10.44
C ILE A 231 30.57 -21.07 10.98
N PHE A 232 30.50 -20.29 12.05
CA PHE A 232 29.25 -19.83 12.65
C PHE A 232 28.42 -18.98 11.69
N ASP A 233 29.06 -18.04 10.99
CA ASP A 233 28.41 -17.19 9.98
C ASP A 233 27.92 -18.04 8.78
N THR A 234 28.70 -19.04 8.37
CA THR A 234 28.31 -19.97 7.30
C THR A 234 27.09 -20.81 7.69
N LEU A 235 27.04 -21.30 8.93
CA LEU A 235 25.91 -22.08 9.45
C LEU A 235 24.65 -21.20 9.58
N ASN A 236 24.81 -19.94 10.02
CA ASN A 236 23.73 -18.96 10.08
C ASN A 236 23.03 -18.75 8.73
N VAL A 237 23.79 -18.70 7.63
CA VAL A 237 23.26 -18.58 6.27
C VAL A 237 22.57 -19.86 5.82
N GLN A 238 23.21 -21.01 6.03
CA GLN A 238 22.67 -22.30 5.59
C GLN A 238 21.39 -22.72 6.33
N LEU A 239 21.17 -22.19 7.54
CA LEU A 239 20.00 -22.45 8.38
C LEU A 239 18.95 -21.32 8.33
N GLY A 240 19.22 -20.21 7.61
CA GLY A 240 18.25 -19.13 7.39
C GLY A 240 18.07 -18.14 8.55
N TYR A 241 19.02 -18.02 9.47
CA TYR A 241 18.87 -17.24 10.72
C TYR A 241 19.38 -15.79 10.68
N TYR A 242 19.86 -15.27 9.54
CA TYR A 242 20.19 -13.84 9.39
C TYR A 242 19.81 -13.26 8.01
N PRO A 243 19.08 -12.12 7.92
CA PRO A 243 18.62 -11.52 6.65
C PRO A 243 19.71 -10.84 5.80
N GLY A 244 20.99 -10.89 6.21
CA GLY A 244 22.05 -10.01 5.68
C GLY A 244 23.22 -10.70 4.97
N ALA A 245 23.18 -12.01 4.73
CA ALA A 245 24.33 -12.75 4.22
C ALA A 245 24.00 -13.75 3.09
N LEU A 246 23.01 -13.43 2.25
CA LEU A 246 22.78 -14.08 0.94
C LEU A 246 23.81 -13.66 -0.13
N ASN A 247 24.77 -12.80 0.22
CA ASN A 247 25.53 -11.94 -0.70
C ASN A 247 26.87 -12.49 -1.22
N VAL A 248 27.02 -13.76 -1.62
CA VAL A 248 28.27 -14.15 -2.33
C VAL A 248 28.03 -15.06 -3.53
N ARG A 249 27.10 -16.02 -3.42
CA ARG A 249 26.64 -16.78 -4.59
C ARG A 249 25.56 -16.03 -5.37
N ASN A 250 24.65 -15.37 -4.66
CA ASN A 250 23.69 -14.49 -5.30
C ASN A 250 24.34 -13.21 -5.81
N GLU A 251 25.41 -12.69 -5.20
CA GLU A 251 26.10 -11.50 -5.77
C GLU A 251 26.62 -11.76 -7.18
N LYS A 252 27.18 -12.94 -7.49
CA LYS A 252 27.63 -13.23 -8.86
C LYS A 252 26.49 -13.46 -9.86
N ILE A 253 25.42 -14.12 -9.43
CA ILE A 253 24.22 -14.36 -10.25
C ILE A 253 23.43 -13.05 -10.45
N LEU A 254 23.31 -12.25 -9.40
CA LEU A 254 22.75 -10.90 -9.42
C LEU A 254 23.68 -9.93 -10.14
N GLU A 255 25.00 -10.09 -10.15
CA GLU A 255 25.93 -9.30 -10.99
C GLU A 255 25.90 -9.74 -12.45
N GLU A 256 25.62 -11.01 -12.76
CA GLU A 256 25.34 -11.46 -14.14
C GLU A 256 23.96 -11.01 -14.63
N ILE A 257 22.93 -11.06 -13.79
CA ILE A 257 21.55 -10.63 -14.10
C ILE A 257 21.42 -9.10 -14.07
N ALA A 258 21.99 -8.43 -13.07
CA ALA A 258 22.04 -6.97 -12.94
C ALA A 258 23.20 -6.33 -13.70
N GLY A 259 24.22 -7.08 -14.12
CA GLY A 259 25.20 -6.60 -15.12
C GLY A 259 24.54 -6.28 -16.46
N ASN A 260 23.35 -6.83 -16.71
CA ASN A 260 22.44 -6.47 -17.80
C ASN A 260 21.36 -5.43 -17.40
N ARG A 261 21.29 -4.98 -16.15
CA ARG A 261 20.25 -4.06 -15.61
C ARG A 261 20.77 -2.95 -14.67
N MET A 262 22.09 -2.71 -14.57
CA MET A 262 22.57 -1.40 -14.13
C MET A 262 21.98 -0.35 -15.07
N PRO A 263 21.57 0.83 -14.58
CA PRO A 263 20.88 1.80 -15.42
C PRO A 263 21.71 2.00 -16.69
N PRO A 264 21.14 1.80 -17.89
CA PRO A 264 21.87 2.10 -19.09
C PRO A 264 22.29 3.56 -18.99
N GLU A 265 23.55 3.86 -19.30
CA GLU A 265 23.92 5.25 -19.50
C GLU A 265 22.94 5.93 -20.47
N PRO A 266 22.59 7.20 -20.24
CA PRO A 266 21.86 7.71 -19.09
C PRO A 266 20.36 7.37 -19.16
N PHE A 267 19.68 7.29 -18.02
CA PHE A 267 18.21 7.26 -18.00
C PHE A 267 17.63 8.47 -18.76
N GLY A 268 16.53 8.23 -19.47
CA GLY A 268 15.78 9.28 -20.15
C GLY A 268 15.16 10.25 -19.16
N VAL A 269 14.74 11.42 -19.63
CA VAL A 269 13.80 12.23 -18.85
C VAL A 269 12.51 12.38 -19.64
N LEU A 270 11.41 12.45 -18.91
CA LEU A 270 10.08 12.60 -19.47
C LEU A 270 9.43 13.84 -18.85
N ARG A 271 8.59 14.52 -19.64
CA ARG A 271 7.64 15.49 -19.12
C ARG A 271 6.37 14.74 -18.73
N LEU A 272 6.00 14.80 -17.45
CA LEU A 272 4.68 14.40 -16.99
C LEU A 272 3.79 15.63 -16.86
N HIS A 273 2.61 15.55 -17.44
CA HIS A 273 1.51 16.47 -17.19
C HIS A 273 0.56 15.82 -16.18
N MET A 274 0.41 16.45 -15.01
CA MET A 274 -0.48 15.99 -13.95
C MET A 274 -1.58 17.02 -13.77
N GLU A 275 -2.83 16.63 -14.01
CA GLU A 275 -3.99 17.51 -13.88
C GLU A 275 -4.99 16.94 -12.88
N LEU A 276 -5.58 17.82 -12.08
CA LEU A 276 -6.67 17.43 -11.21
C LEU A 276 -7.89 17.11 -12.07
N TYR A 277 -8.41 15.90 -11.92
CA TYR A 277 -9.53 15.39 -12.69
C TYR A 277 -10.78 15.36 -11.82
N SER A 278 -11.85 16.00 -12.29
CA SER A 278 -13.20 15.84 -11.76
C SER A 278 -14.11 15.44 -12.91
N GLU A 279 -14.98 14.45 -12.69
CA GLU A 279 -15.95 14.01 -13.70
C GLU A 279 -17.03 15.07 -13.93
N TYR A 280 -17.35 15.88 -12.90
CA TYR A 280 -18.41 16.89 -12.96
C TYR A 280 -17.98 18.15 -12.18
N PRO A 281 -16.96 18.90 -12.65
CA PRO A 281 -16.69 20.21 -12.07
C PRO A 281 -17.86 21.13 -12.40
N ASP A 282 -18.53 21.67 -11.38
CA ASP A 282 -19.59 22.65 -11.60
C ASP A 282 -18.99 24.00 -12.03
N ASP A 283 -19.76 24.76 -12.83
CA ASP A 283 -19.30 26.03 -13.39
C ASP A 283 -18.88 27.04 -12.30
N HIS A 284 -19.51 26.99 -11.12
CA HIS A 284 -19.19 27.86 -10.01
C HIS A 284 -17.81 27.52 -9.42
N THR A 285 -17.51 26.24 -9.20
CA THR A 285 -16.17 25.78 -8.81
C THR A 285 -15.10 26.29 -9.77
N ILE A 286 -15.30 26.14 -11.09
CA ILE A 286 -14.32 26.60 -12.10
C ILE A 286 -14.14 28.13 -12.02
N GLU A 287 -15.23 28.88 -11.88
CA GLU A 287 -15.20 30.35 -11.74
C GLU A 287 -14.40 30.78 -10.51
N VAL A 288 -14.59 30.11 -9.37
CA VAL A 288 -13.85 30.38 -8.14
C VAL A 288 -12.36 30.08 -8.31
N LEU A 289 -12.00 28.98 -8.98
CA LEU A 289 -10.60 28.65 -9.24
C LEU A 289 -9.91 29.73 -10.10
N HIS A 290 -10.59 30.25 -11.13
CA HIS A 290 -10.06 31.37 -11.92
C HIS A 290 -9.93 32.66 -11.10
N ARG A 291 -10.92 32.97 -10.25
CA ARG A 291 -10.96 34.21 -9.49
C ARG A 291 -9.99 34.23 -8.30
N HIS A 292 -9.87 33.11 -7.60
CA HIS A 292 -9.21 33.03 -6.29
C HIS A 292 -8.12 31.96 -6.21
N GLY A 293 -8.18 30.96 -7.10
CA GLY A 293 -7.29 29.79 -7.13
C GLY A 293 -6.13 29.90 -8.13
N SER A 294 -5.84 31.09 -8.69
CA SER A 294 -4.72 31.34 -9.61
C SER A 294 -4.71 30.44 -10.85
N LEU A 295 -5.89 29.99 -11.32
CA LEU A 295 -6.06 29.18 -12.53
C LEU A 295 -6.13 30.08 -13.78
N VAL A 296 -5.26 29.84 -14.77
CA VAL A 296 -5.07 30.72 -15.93
C VAL A 296 -5.27 30.03 -17.29
N TYR A 297 -4.75 28.81 -17.47
CA TYR A 297 -4.55 28.19 -18.79
C TYR A 297 -5.49 27.01 -19.09
N GLY A 298 -6.32 26.60 -18.13
CA GLY A 298 -7.27 25.51 -18.29
C GLY A 298 -8.45 25.60 -17.34
N LYS A 299 -9.16 24.47 -17.19
CA LYS A 299 -10.28 24.32 -16.23
C LYS A 299 -9.86 23.63 -14.93
N ASN A 300 -8.66 23.07 -14.90
CA ASN A 300 -8.17 22.22 -13.83
C ASN A 300 -6.81 22.69 -13.33
N ILE A 301 -6.56 22.48 -12.04
CA ILE A 301 -5.24 22.70 -11.42
C ILE A 301 -4.27 21.67 -11.99
N SER A 302 -3.13 22.12 -12.51
CA SER A 302 -2.17 21.25 -13.20
C SER A 302 -0.72 21.53 -12.86
N ARG A 303 0.13 20.52 -13.05
CA ARG A 303 1.59 20.56 -12.82
C ARG A 303 2.28 19.87 -13.99
N ASP A 304 3.24 20.56 -14.59
CA ASP A 304 4.15 19.98 -15.57
C ASP A 304 5.52 19.78 -14.91
N ILE A 305 5.97 18.53 -14.84
CA ILE A 305 7.23 18.14 -14.19
C ILE A 305 8.12 17.38 -15.18
N ILE A 306 9.43 17.61 -15.09
CA ILE A 306 10.44 16.75 -15.72
C ILE A 306 10.84 15.69 -14.69
N VAL A 307 10.81 14.41 -15.07
CA VAL A 307 11.15 13.28 -14.20
C VAL A 307 12.19 12.37 -14.85
N PRO A 308 13.00 11.63 -14.06
CA PRO A 308 13.72 10.47 -14.56
C PRO A 308 12.73 9.44 -15.12
N SER A 309 12.99 8.88 -16.31
CA SER A 309 12.07 7.93 -16.96
C SER A 309 11.85 6.64 -16.14
N ASP A 310 12.80 6.31 -15.27
CA ASP A 310 12.80 5.15 -14.39
C ASP A 310 12.23 5.43 -12.99
N ILE A 311 11.64 6.62 -12.74
CA ILE A 311 11.00 6.89 -11.45
C ILE A 311 9.85 5.90 -11.21
N PRO A 312 9.88 5.11 -10.12
CA PRO A 312 8.82 4.17 -9.82
C PRO A 312 7.59 4.89 -9.24
N LEU A 313 6.42 4.28 -9.36
CA LEU A 313 5.18 4.90 -8.90
C LEU A 313 5.19 5.21 -7.40
N TYR A 314 5.85 4.40 -6.55
CA TYR A 314 5.98 4.73 -5.11
C TYR A 314 6.72 6.06 -4.89
N ALA A 315 7.73 6.35 -5.72
CA ALA A 315 8.49 7.59 -5.63
C ALA A 315 7.69 8.76 -6.23
N LEU A 316 6.99 8.51 -7.35
CA LEU A 316 6.13 9.49 -8.01
C LEU A 316 5.02 9.99 -7.08
N HIS A 317 4.46 9.13 -6.23
CA HIS A 317 3.52 9.52 -5.19
C HIS A 317 4.03 10.69 -4.34
N TYR A 318 5.24 10.59 -3.80
CA TYR A 318 5.81 11.68 -3.01
C TYR A 318 6.10 12.95 -3.82
N VAL A 319 6.31 12.82 -5.13
CA VAL A 319 6.39 13.98 -6.04
C VAL A 319 5.04 14.65 -6.13
N ILE A 320 3.95 13.88 -6.31
CA ILE A 320 2.57 14.38 -6.38
C ILE A 320 2.21 15.10 -5.08
N GLN A 321 2.44 14.46 -3.92
CA GLN A 321 2.22 15.07 -2.60
C GLN A 321 2.90 16.44 -2.52
N ARG A 322 4.18 16.50 -2.92
CA ARG A 322 4.94 17.75 -2.90
C ARG A 322 4.46 18.79 -3.92
N ALA A 323 4.07 18.36 -5.12
CA ALA A 323 3.69 19.24 -6.22
C ALA A 323 2.31 19.88 -6.01
N PHE A 324 1.40 19.18 -5.34
CA PHE A 324 0.06 19.67 -5.02
C PHE A 324 -0.04 20.29 -3.62
N GLY A 325 0.92 20.03 -2.73
CA GLY A 325 1.02 20.68 -1.42
C GLY A 325 0.45 19.87 -0.26
N TRP A 326 0.24 18.56 -0.46
CA TRP A 326 -0.27 17.62 0.54
C TRP A 326 0.81 17.10 1.48
N GLU A 327 0.38 16.61 2.65
CA GLU A 327 1.26 16.11 3.72
C GLU A 327 1.38 14.58 3.81
N ASN A 328 0.90 13.83 2.81
CA ASN A 328 0.95 12.37 2.80
C ASN A 328 0.20 11.74 3.99
N SER A 329 -1.04 12.17 4.21
CA SER A 329 -1.85 11.81 5.40
C SER A 329 -2.97 10.82 5.11
N HIS A 330 -3.21 10.48 3.84
CA HIS A 330 -4.35 9.68 3.40
C HIS A 330 -3.95 8.50 2.52
N LEU A 331 -4.87 7.53 2.41
CA LEU A 331 -4.73 6.40 1.48
C LEU A 331 -4.70 6.87 0.03
N ARG A 332 -4.03 6.07 -0.81
CA ARG A 332 -3.78 6.39 -2.21
C ARG A 332 -3.55 5.16 -3.04
N MET A 333 -3.69 5.30 -4.34
CA MET A 333 -3.39 4.24 -5.30
C MET A 333 -3.16 4.80 -6.70
N PHE A 334 -2.45 4.03 -7.51
CA PHE A 334 -2.38 4.22 -8.96
C PHE A 334 -3.26 3.16 -9.64
N GLU A 335 -4.05 3.57 -10.61
CA GLU A 335 -4.94 2.68 -11.36
C GLU A 335 -4.91 2.99 -12.85
N LEU A 336 -5.28 2.00 -13.66
CA LEU A 336 -5.56 2.20 -15.08
C LEU A 336 -6.95 2.82 -15.29
N PRO A 337 -7.15 3.54 -16.41
CA PRO A 337 -8.49 3.76 -16.95
C PRO A 337 -9.25 2.44 -17.10
N GLU A 338 -10.57 2.45 -16.86
CA GLU A 338 -11.39 1.22 -16.82
C GLU A 338 -11.40 0.49 -18.17
N ASP A 339 -11.41 1.23 -19.29
CA ASP A 339 -11.29 0.68 -20.64
C ASP A 339 -9.95 -0.04 -20.86
N ARG A 340 -8.85 0.53 -20.35
CA ARG A 340 -7.51 -0.09 -20.42
C ARG A 340 -7.39 -1.31 -19.52
N PHE A 341 -7.96 -1.25 -18.31
CA PHE A 341 -8.03 -2.40 -17.42
C PHE A 341 -8.82 -3.55 -18.07
N ASN A 342 -9.98 -3.26 -18.65
CA ASN A 342 -10.82 -4.24 -19.31
C ASN A 342 -10.13 -4.84 -20.54
N ALA A 343 -9.44 -4.03 -21.34
CA ALA A 343 -8.70 -4.50 -22.52
C ALA A 343 -7.52 -5.42 -22.17
N LEU A 344 -6.80 -5.14 -21.08
CA LEU A 344 -5.67 -5.97 -20.65
C LEU A 344 -6.12 -7.25 -19.96
N CYS A 345 -7.14 -7.16 -19.10
CA CYS A 345 -7.54 -8.28 -18.26
C CYS A 345 -8.53 -9.21 -18.96
N GLU A 346 -9.48 -8.70 -19.73
CA GLU A 346 -10.64 -9.41 -20.31
C GLU A 346 -11.56 -10.07 -19.25
N ASN A 347 -11.02 -10.98 -18.44
CA ASN A 347 -11.65 -11.73 -17.38
C ASN A 347 -10.73 -11.92 -16.16
N ALA A 348 -11.28 -12.54 -15.11
CA ALA A 348 -10.59 -12.82 -13.87
C ALA A 348 -9.40 -13.76 -14.01
N SER A 349 -9.45 -14.72 -14.93
CA SER A 349 -8.34 -15.66 -15.16
C SER A 349 -7.10 -14.91 -15.59
N LEU A 350 -7.20 -14.12 -16.67
CA LEU A 350 -6.07 -13.37 -17.20
C LEU A 350 -5.64 -12.26 -16.22
N TRP A 351 -6.57 -11.58 -15.53
CA TRP A 351 -6.21 -10.69 -14.41
C TRP A 351 -5.36 -11.38 -13.34
N THR A 352 -5.71 -12.60 -12.94
CA THR A 352 -4.96 -13.39 -11.96
C THR A 352 -3.53 -13.67 -12.43
N TYR A 353 -3.31 -13.82 -13.74
CA TYR A 353 -1.97 -13.95 -14.31
C TYR A 353 -1.18 -12.64 -14.37
N LEU A 354 -1.86 -11.50 -14.44
CA LEU A 354 -1.24 -10.18 -14.46
C LEU A 354 -0.96 -9.62 -13.05
N THR A 355 -1.51 -10.23 -12.00
CA THR A 355 -1.18 -9.95 -10.60
C THR A 355 0.28 -10.31 -10.29
N GLY A 356 1.04 -9.34 -9.80
CA GLY A 356 2.49 -9.43 -9.61
C GLY A 356 3.34 -9.05 -10.85
N VAL A 357 2.70 -8.87 -12.01
CA VAL A 357 3.32 -8.33 -13.24
C VAL A 357 3.01 -6.84 -13.38
N VAL A 358 1.73 -6.47 -13.31
CA VAL A 358 1.25 -5.09 -13.38
C VAL A 358 0.32 -4.72 -12.24
N PHE A 359 -0.52 -5.65 -11.77
CA PHE A 359 -1.47 -5.40 -10.69
C PHE A 359 -0.94 -5.87 -9.34
N ARG A 360 -1.32 -5.15 -8.29
CA ARG A 360 -1.12 -5.60 -6.91
C ARG A 360 -2.07 -6.74 -6.57
N SER A 361 -1.63 -7.60 -5.66
CA SER A 361 -2.52 -8.56 -5.01
C SER A 361 -3.56 -7.82 -4.17
N PRO A 362 -4.87 -8.13 -4.29
CA PRO A 362 -5.89 -7.56 -3.41
C PRO A 362 -5.79 -8.09 -1.96
N TYR A 363 -4.99 -9.13 -1.73
CA TYR A 363 -4.71 -9.69 -0.40
C TYR A 363 -3.41 -9.18 0.22
N MET A 364 -2.70 -8.27 -0.46
CA MET A 364 -1.47 -7.67 0.04
C MET A 364 -1.70 -6.97 1.38
N TYR A 365 -0.81 -7.22 2.34
CA TYR A 365 -0.83 -6.56 3.64
C TYR A 365 -0.60 -5.04 3.50
N GLU A 366 -1.24 -4.27 4.38
CA GLU A 366 -1.14 -2.80 4.35
C GLU A 366 0.30 -2.32 4.61
N GLU A 367 1.04 -3.04 5.46
CA GLU A 367 2.44 -2.75 5.77
C GLU A 367 3.35 -2.87 4.53
N ASP A 368 3.04 -3.79 3.62
CA ASP A 368 3.74 -3.95 2.35
C ASP A 368 3.29 -2.88 1.34
N GLU A 369 2.01 -2.54 1.32
CA GLU A 369 1.44 -1.53 0.41
C GLU A 369 2.06 -0.14 0.65
N PHE A 370 2.25 0.23 1.92
CA PHE A 370 2.77 1.52 2.36
C PHE A 370 4.16 1.43 2.99
N TRP A 371 4.95 0.41 2.62
CA TRP A 371 6.31 0.16 3.15
C TRP A 371 7.23 1.39 3.12
N ALA A 372 7.03 2.29 2.15
CA ALA A 372 7.83 3.48 1.97
C ALA A 372 7.47 4.61 2.96
N ASP A 373 6.35 4.53 3.68
CA ASP A 373 5.90 5.51 4.67
C ASP A 373 6.60 5.34 6.03
N ASP A 374 7.94 5.38 5.99
CA ASP A 374 8.84 5.14 7.13
C ASP A 374 9.17 6.40 7.96
N TYR A 375 8.34 7.44 7.90
CA TYR A 375 8.64 8.71 8.57
C TYR A 375 8.68 8.54 10.09
N ASN A 376 9.88 8.62 10.67
CA ASN A 376 10.10 8.43 12.11
C ASN A 376 10.55 9.73 12.82
N GLY A 377 10.48 10.88 12.14
CA GLY A 377 10.77 12.21 12.69
C GLY A 377 11.84 12.99 11.93
N GLY A 378 12.11 14.20 12.40
CA GLY A 378 13.06 15.13 11.77
C GLY A 378 12.37 16.16 10.86
N SER A 379 13.05 16.58 9.80
CA SER A 379 12.47 17.51 8.83
C SER A 379 11.67 16.73 7.80
N PHE A 380 10.33 16.83 7.88
CA PHE A 380 9.41 16.22 6.92
C PHE A 380 9.79 16.55 5.47
N LYS A 381 10.10 17.82 5.17
CA LYS A 381 10.55 18.25 3.83
C LYS A 381 11.80 17.51 3.34
N ASN A 382 12.78 17.26 4.22
CA ASN A 382 13.99 16.53 3.84
C ASN A 382 13.73 15.03 3.68
N TRP A 383 12.86 14.46 4.51
CA TRP A 383 12.41 13.07 4.38
C TRP A 383 11.66 12.87 3.06
N LEU A 384 10.64 13.68 2.79
CA LEU A 384 9.85 13.63 1.57
C LEU A 384 10.74 13.76 0.32
N ARG A 385 11.68 14.72 0.33
CA ARG A 385 12.63 14.90 -0.77
C ARG A 385 13.47 13.66 -1.05
N LYS A 386 13.89 12.93 -0.01
CA LYS A 386 14.66 11.69 -0.20
C LYS A 386 13.84 10.60 -0.89
N LYS A 387 12.53 10.56 -0.68
CA LYS A 387 11.65 9.52 -1.26
C LYS A 387 11.56 9.57 -2.78
N TYR A 388 11.67 10.76 -3.36
CA TYR A 388 11.65 10.95 -4.81
C TYR A 388 13.02 11.33 -5.41
N THR A 389 14.11 11.22 -4.63
CA THR A 389 15.49 11.36 -5.14
C THR A 389 16.08 9.97 -5.36
N GLY A 390 16.57 9.71 -6.58
CA GLY A 390 17.22 8.45 -6.91
C GLY A 390 18.57 8.26 -6.20
N PRO A 391 19.17 7.06 -6.28
CA PRO A 391 18.66 5.87 -6.99
C PRO A 391 17.41 5.27 -6.33
N TYR A 392 16.49 4.80 -7.17
CA TYR A 392 15.24 4.21 -6.73
C TYR A 392 15.40 2.71 -6.48
N MET A 393 14.94 2.23 -5.32
CA MET A 393 14.93 0.81 -4.98
C MET A 393 13.68 0.51 -4.16
N SER A 394 12.79 -0.32 -4.71
CA SER A 394 11.66 -0.85 -3.94
C SER A 394 12.16 -1.88 -2.94
N GLN A 395 11.65 -1.83 -1.72
CA GLN A 395 11.86 -2.87 -0.69
C GLN A 395 10.58 -3.66 -0.41
N CYS A 396 9.50 -3.43 -1.18
CA CYS A 396 8.25 -4.16 -1.05
C CYS A 396 8.43 -5.60 -1.54
N GLN A 397 8.35 -6.56 -0.62
CA GLN A 397 8.36 -7.98 -0.97
C GLN A 397 7.00 -8.46 -1.48
N GLY A 398 5.90 -7.86 -0.98
CA GLY A 398 4.54 -8.21 -1.41
C GLY A 398 4.29 -7.99 -2.90
N GLU A 399 4.97 -7.03 -3.53
CA GLU A 399 4.90 -6.75 -4.98
C GLU A 399 5.73 -7.70 -5.86
N GLY A 400 6.45 -8.64 -5.25
CA GLY A 400 7.19 -9.68 -5.95
C GLY A 400 6.27 -10.72 -6.58
N ILE A 401 6.68 -11.29 -7.72
CA ILE A 401 5.93 -12.34 -8.41
C ILE A 401 5.61 -13.50 -7.48
N ILE A 402 6.57 -13.98 -6.68
CA ILE A 402 6.32 -15.18 -5.84
C ILE A 402 5.26 -14.88 -4.80
N SER A 403 5.35 -13.72 -4.11
CA SER A 403 4.33 -13.27 -3.15
C SER A 403 2.95 -13.13 -3.80
N CYS A 404 2.86 -12.37 -4.89
CA CYS A 404 1.60 -12.15 -5.61
C CYS A 404 0.99 -13.45 -6.17
N ARG A 405 1.81 -14.38 -6.65
CA ARG A 405 1.36 -15.69 -7.15
C ARG A 405 0.80 -16.56 -6.03
N ARG A 406 1.39 -16.53 -4.84
CA ARG A 406 0.86 -17.25 -3.67
C ARG A 406 -0.51 -16.74 -3.28
N ASP A 407 -0.70 -15.43 -3.27
CA ASP A 407 -2.00 -14.81 -3.00
C ASP A 407 -3.02 -15.19 -4.08
N ALA A 408 -2.65 -15.09 -5.35
CA ALA A 408 -3.48 -15.51 -6.47
C ALA A 408 -3.90 -16.99 -6.39
N MET A 409 -2.99 -17.89 -5.99
CA MET A 409 -3.28 -19.33 -5.82
C MET A 409 -4.26 -19.63 -4.69
N SER A 410 -4.52 -18.68 -3.78
CA SER A 410 -5.53 -18.84 -2.74
C SER A 410 -6.96 -18.65 -3.27
N ILE A 411 -7.11 -18.12 -4.49
CA ILE A 411 -8.40 -17.91 -5.14
C ILE A 411 -8.88 -19.23 -5.75
N ASP A 412 -10.11 -19.63 -5.40
CA ASP A 412 -10.75 -20.77 -6.04
C ASP A 412 -11.31 -20.37 -7.41
N MET A 413 -10.56 -20.71 -8.46
CA MET A 413 -10.92 -20.43 -9.86
C MET A 413 -12.25 -21.09 -10.29
N GLY A 414 -12.70 -22.12 -9.58
CA GLY A 414 -13.95 -22.83 -9.82
C GLY A 414 -15.14 -22.30 -9.00
N GLU A 415 -14.91 -21.36 -8.08
CA GLU A 415 -15.97 -20.81 -7.23
C GLU A 415 -17.03 -20.12 -8.09
N GLU A 416 -18.31 -20.39 -7.80
CA GLU A 416 -19.42 -19.87 -8.59
C GLU A 416 -19.90 -18.51 -8.06
N TYR A 417 -20.17 -17.60 -8.99
CA TYR A 417 -20.68 -16.25 -8.72
C TYR A 417 -21.93 -15.95 -9.54
N TYR A 418 -22.88 -15.25 -8.93
CA TYR A 418 -23.94 -14.55 -9.63
C TYR A 418 -23.40 -13.23 -10.18
N ILE A 419 -23.54 -12.99 -11.48
CA ILE A 419 -23.38 -11.66 -12.09
C ILE A 419 -24.77 -11.10 -12.37
N VAL A 420 -25.06 -9.93 -11.82
CA VAL A 420 -26.30 -9.20 -12.08
C VAL A 420 -26.02 -8.14 -13.12
N TYR A 421 -26.65 -8.25 -14.28
CA TYR A 421 -26.66 -7.20 -15.31
C TYR A 421 -27.96 -6.41 -15.19
N ALA A 422 -27.86 -5.08 -15.12
CA ALA A 422 -29.00 -4.17 -15.07
C ALA A 422 -29.03 -3.27 -16.30
N THR A 423 -30.22 -2.85 -16.73
CA THR A 423 -30.40 -1.88 -17.81
C THR A 423 -30.39 -0.47 -17.27
N SER A 424 -29.56 0.41 -17.84
CA SER A 424 -29.48 1.82 -17.43
C SER A 424 -30.73 2.62 -17.81
N TYR A 425 -31.01 3.67 -17.03
CA TYR A 425 -32.11 4.60 -17.31
C TYR A 425 -31.71 5.57 -18.41
N ASN A 426 -32.52 5.65 -19.45
CA ASN A 426 -32.34 6.60 -20.53
C ASN A 426 -33.16 7.86 -20.26
N PHE A 427 -32.47 8.99 -20.04
CA PHE A 427 -33.12 10.27 -19.74
C PHE A 427 -33.88 10.86 -20.92
N ASP A 428 -33.55 10.48 -22.16
CA ASP A 428 -34.23 10.98 -23.37
C ASP A 428 -35.58 10.28 -23.60
N THR A 429 -35.63 8.97 -23.36
CA THR A 429 -36.86 8.16 -23.53
C THR A 429 -37.70 8.13 -22.25
N GLY A 430 -37.09 8.40 -21.11
CA GLY A 430 -37.69 8.31 -19.79
C GLY A 430 -37.91 6.87 -19.31
N ASN A 431 -37.26 5.87 -19.94
CA ASN A 431 -37.42 4.44 -19.67
C ASN A 431 -36.08 3.75 -19.37
N TYR A 432 -36.15 2.51 -18.85
CA TYR A 432 -34.98 1.64 -18.72
C TYR A 432 -34.72 0.88 -20.02
N ASP A 433 -34.20 1.57 -21.02
CA ASP A 433 -33.84 1.05 -22.34
C ASP A 433 -32.44 1.50 -22.81
N GLY A 434 -31.58 1.91 -21.87
CA GLY A 434 -30.16 2.18 -22.12
C GLY A 434 -29.30 0.92 -22.19
N ASP A 435 -27.99 1.10 -22.08
CA ASP A 435 -27.01 0.01 -22.10
C ASP A 435 -27.10 -0.88 -20.84
N GLU A 436 -26.80 -2.17 -21.00
CA GLU A 436 -26.60 -3.09 -19.87
C GLU A 436 -25.25 -2.82 -19.20
N TYR A 437 -25.21 -2.92 -17.87
CA TYR A 437 -23.98 -2.82 -17.09
C TYR A 437 -24.01 -3.83 -15.93
N ILE A 438 -22.82 -4.21 -15.42
CA ILE A 438 -22.74 -5.04 -14.22
C ILE A 438 -23.16 -4.22 -13.01
N TYR A 439 -24.28 -4.61 -12.43
CA TYR A 439 -24.82 -4.04 -11.20
C TYR A 439 -24.09 -4.58 -9.97
N GLY A 440 -23.69 -5.85 -9.98
CA GLY A 440 -22.92 -6.46 -8.91
C GLY A 440 -22.58 -7.92 -9.17
N VAL A 441 -21.57 -8.42 -8.44
CA VAL A 441 -21.11 -9.81 -8.47
C VAL A 441 -21.16 -10.37 -7.05
N TYR A 442 -21.73 -11.56 -6.88
CA TYR A 442 -21.98 -12.15 -5.56
C TYR A 442 -21.67 -13.64 -5.55
N GLN A 443 -20.97 -14.13 -4.53
CA GLN A 443 -20.72 -15.57 -4.36
C GLN A 443 -22.04 -16.34 -4.31
N VAL A 444 -22.13 -17.44 -5.06
CA VAL A 444 -23.33 -18.31 -5.08
C VAL A 444 -23.49 -19.04 -3.76
N PHE A 445 -22.38 -19.44 -3.12
CA PHE A 445 -22.39 -20.16 -1.86
C PHE A 445 -21.98 -19.27 -0.69
N ASP A 446 -22.50 -19.54 0.50
CA ASP A 446 -22.00 -18.95 1.74
C ASP A 446 -20.82 -19.76 2.31
N TYR A 447 -20.19 -19.25 3.38
CA TYR A 447 -19.08 -19.92 4.05
C TYR A 447 -19.41 -21.30 4.65
N LYS A 448 -20.68 -21.70 4.67
CA LYS A 448 -21.15 -23.02 5.11
C LYS A 448 -21.50 -23.93 3.93
N GLY A 449 -21.31 -23.49 2.70
CA GLY A 449 -21.67 -24.21 1.48
C GLY A 449 -23.16 -24.16 1.14
N ASN A 450 -23.97 -23.30 1.78
CA ASN A 450 -25.36 -23.14 1.39
C ASN A 450 -25.47 -22.20 0.20
N ARG A 451 -26.28 -22.59 -0.79
CA ARG A 451 -26.59 -21.72 -1.92
C ARG A 451 -27.41 -20.51 -1.47
N ARG A 452 -26.94 -19.31 -1.81
CA ARG A 452 -27.62 -18.04 -1.57
C ARG A 452 -28.77 -17.84 -2.56
N SER A 453 -29.76 -17.06 -2.14
CA SER A 453 -30.81 -16.58 -3.03
C SER A 453 -30.22 -15.74 -4.15
N GLU A 454 -30.81 -15.85 -5.33
CA GLU A 454 -30.46 -15.02 -6.48
C GLU A 454 -30.58 -13.52 -6.13
N PRO A 455 -29.51 -12.73 -6.34
CA PRO A 455 -29.52 -11.29 -6.07
C PRO A 455 -30.35 -10.54 -7.13
N LYS A 456 -30.84 -9.36 -6.75
CA LYS A 456 -31.58 -8.45 -7.65
C LYS A 456 -31.31 -6.99 -7.30
N PRO A 457 -31.56 -6.03 -8.22
CA PRO A 457 -31.48 -4.61 -7.93
C PRO A 457 -32.39 -4.16 -6.79
N TRP A 458 -32.06 -3.04 -6.14
CA TRP A 458 -32.88 -2.48 -5.05
C TRP A 458 -34.25 -1.98 -5.52
N ASP A 459 -34.34 -1.51 -6.77
CA ASP A 459 -35.58 -1.04 -7.40
C ASP A 459 -36.14 -2.13 -8.33
N ASP A 460 -37.30 -2.67 -7.97
CA ASP A 460 -37.99 -3.73 -8.72
C ASP A 460 -38.42 -3.28 -10.14
N LYS A 461 -38.33 -1.99 -10.47
CA LYS A 461 -38.61 -1.48 -11.81
C LYS A 461 -37.45 -1.62 -12.79
N VAL A 462 -36.23 -1.80 -12.28
CA VAL A 462 -35.02 -1.92 -13.11
C VAL A 462 -35.03 -3.29 -13.78
N PRO A 463 -35.07 -3.38 -15.12
CA PRO A 463 -34.87 -4.64 -15.83
C PRO A 463 -33.48 -5.18 -15.54
N TYR A 464 -33.40 -6.48 -15.27
CA TYR A 464 -32.13 -7.16 -14.99
C TYR A 464 -32.15 -8.62 -15.44
N ARG A 465 -30.97 -9.18 -15.64
CA ARG A 465 -30.74 -10.62 -15.78
C ARG A 465 -29.61 -11.06 -14.86
N VAL A 466 -29.61 -12.33 -14.49
CA VAL A 466 -28.58 -12.93 -13.64
C VAL A 466 -27.96 -14.11 -14.37
N GLU A 467 -26.63 -14.17 -14.34
CA GLU A 467 -25.85 -15.28 -14.85
C GLU A 467 -25.04 -15.92 -13.72
N ILE A 468 -24.80 -17.23 -13.83
CA ILE A 468 -23.89 -17.94 -12.94
C ILE A 468 -22.63 -18.25 -13.73
N VAL A 469 -21.50 -17.77 -13.25
CA VAL A 469 -20.18 -18.00 -13.84
C VAL A 469 -19.21 -18.53 -12.78
N GLN A 470 -18.13 -19.16 -13.21
CA GLN A 470 -17.01 -19.45 -12.32
C GLN A 470 -16.13 -18.22 -12.16
N PHE A 471 -15.37 -18.11 -11.07
CA PHE A 471 -14.48 -16.98 -10.79
C PHE A 471 -13.66 -16.62 -12.02
N LYS A 472 -12.98 -17.61 -12.62
CA LYS A 472 -12.10 -17.45 -13.79
C LYS A 472 -12.76 -16.77 -14.99
N ASP A 473 -14.08 -16.87 -15.12
CA ASP A 473 -14.87 -16.38 -16.25
C ASP A 473 -15.57 -15.04 -15.94
N ILE A 474 -15.39 -14.48 -14.74
CA ILE A 474 -15.92 -13.16 -14.40
C ILE A 474 -15.26 -12.11 -15.31
N PRO A 475 -16.02 -11.28 -16.04
CA PRO A 475 -15.46 -10.19 -16.83
C PRO A 475 -14.63 -9.24 -15.98
N ALA A 476 -13.58 -8.64 -16.54
CA ALA A 476 -12.66 -7.76 -15.80
C ALA A 476 -13.42 -6.67 -15.00
N GLU A 477 -14.37 -5.98 -15.63
CA GLU A 477 -15.22 -4.96 -15.00
C GLU A 477 -16.02 -5.45 -13.78
N GLY A 478 -16.26 -6.76 -13.67
CA GLY A 478 -16.93 -7.40 -12.54
C GLY A 478 -16.05 -7.61 -11.32
N LEU A 479 -14.72 -7.61 -11.48
CA LEU A 479 -13.77 -7.91 -10.40
C LEU A 479 -13.84 -6.92 -9.24
N LYS A 480 -14.20 -5.65 -9.51
CA LYS A 480 -14.35 -4.61 -8.49
C LYS A 480 -15.43 -4.92 -7.43
N TYR A 481 -16.33 -5.85 -7.72
CA TYR A 481 -17.36 -6.30 -6.79
C TYR A 481 -16.95 -7.55 -5.99
N VAL A 482 -15.87 -8.22 -6.38
CA VAL A 482 -15.43 -9.47 -5.75
C VAL A 482 -14.53 -9.21 -4.54
N PHE A 483 -13.67 -8.18 -4.65
CA PHE A 483 -12.66 -7.87 -3.64
C PHE A 483 -13.01 -6.62 -2.84
N GLU A 484 -12.61 -6.59 -1.57
CA GLU A 484 -12.72 -5.37 -0.74
C GLU A 484 -11.75 -4.28 -1.21
N ARG A 485 -10.56 -4.68 -1.65
CA ARG A 485 -9.57 -3.80 -2.29
C ARG A 485 -9.73 -3.83 -3.80
N THR A 486 -9.47 -2.70 -4.46
CA THR A 486 -9.59 -2.60 -5.92
C THR A 486 -8.62 -3.55 -6.64
N PRO A 487 -9.10 -4.33 -7.63
CA PRO A 487 -8.24 -5.18 -8.47
C PRO A 487 -7.47 -4.37 -9.53
N MET A 488 -7.75 -3.08 -9.67
CA MET A 488 -7.15 -2.19 -10.69
C MET A 488 -5.87 -1.51 -10.19
N SER A 489 -5.51 -1.69 -8.92
CA SER A 489 -4.33 -1.07 -8.30
C SER A 489 -3.04 -1.61 -8.92
N LEU A 490 -2.18 -0.70 -9.37
CA LEU A 490 -0.90 -1.03 -10.01
C LEU A 490 0.21 -1.28 -9.00
N LEU A 491 1.18 -2.12 -9.38
CA LEU A 491 2.42 -2.33 -8.63
C LEU A 491 3.24 -1.03 -8.59
N GLU A 492 3.63 -0.60 -7.41
CA GLU A 492 4.31 0.67 -7.26
C GLU A 492 5.82 0.62 -7.56
N ARG A 493 6.40 -0.57 -7.63
CA ARG A 493 7.77 -0.78 -8.14
C ARG A 493 7.92 -0.47 -9.63
N LEU A 494 6.83 -0.34 -10.39
CA LEU A 494 6.88 -0.12 -11.83
C LEU A 494 7.45 1.27 -12.15
N PRO A 495 8.49 1.36 -13.02
CA PRO A 495 8.97 2.65 -13.51
C PRO A 495 7.93 3.31 -14.42
N ILE A 496 7.84 4.63 -14.38
CA ILE A 496 6.80 5.37 -15.12
C ILE A 496 6.88 5.11 -16.64
N SER A 497 8.08 4.93 -17.20
CA SER A 497 8.26 4.61 -18.62
C SER A 497 7.79 3.21 -19.03
N SER A 498 7.56 2.31 -18.08
CA SER A 498 6.94 0.99 -18.32
C SER A 498 5.42 1.01 -18.19
N VAL A 499 4.88 2.10 -17.66
CA VAL A 499 3.44 2.25 -17.45
C VAL A 499 2.84 3.13 -18.54
N LEU A 500 3.46 4.29 -18.79
CA LEU A 500 2.99 5.31 -19.72
C LEU A 500 3.67 5.20 -21.09
N ALA A 501 2.86 5.08 -22.13
CA ALA A 501 3.25 5.39 -23.50
C ALA A 501 3.33 6.91 -23.66
N VAL A 502 4.36 7.37 -24.36
CA VAL A 502 4.70 8.80 -24.40
C VAL A 502 4.63 9.34 -25.82
N GLY A 503 4.13 10.56 -25.96
CA GLY A 503 4.33 11.34 -27.19
C GLY A 503 5.78 11.81 -27.28
N PHE A 504 6.30 12.00 -28.50
CA PHE A 504 7.59 12.66 -28.69
C PHE A 504 7.52 14.17 -28.44
N ASN A 505 6.40 14.84 -28.73
CA ASN A 505 6.22 16.29 -28.56
C ASN A 505 4.87 16.69 -27.94
N GLU A 506 3.82 15.90 -28.16
CA GLU A 506 2.46 16.26 -27.80
C GLU A 506 1.91 15.31 -26.74
N LEU A 507 1.01 15.82 -25.89
CA LEU A 507 0.31 14.99 -24.92
C LEU A 507 -0.84 14.22 -25.62
N PRO A 508 -1.17 12.98 -25.19
CA PRO A 508 -2.16 12.11 -25.81
C PRO A 508 -3.52 12.75 -26.17
N ASP A 509 -4.02 13.68 -25.36
CA ASP A 509 -5.42 14.18 -25.44
C ASP A 509 -5.73 15.07 -26.63
N ASN A 510 -4.72 15.77 -27.13
CA ASN A 510 -4.89 16.78 -28.18
C ASN A 510 -3.75 16.68 -29.19
N CYS A 511 -3.33 15.46 -29.47
CA CYS A 511 -2.22 15.20 -30.36
C CYS A 511 -2.65 15.01 -31.81
N SER A 512 -1.71 15.24 -32.73
CA SER A 512 -1.86 14.95 -34.14
C SER A 512 -2.04 13.45 -34.39
N GLU A 513 -2.59 13.08 -35.56
CA GLU A 513 -2.73 11.67 -35.93
C GLU A 513 -1.38 10.92 -35.99
N GLU A 514 -0.29 11.61 -36.31
CA GLU A 514 1.06 11.03 -36.34
C GLU A 514 1.54 10.71 -34.93
N GLU A 515 1.34 11.64 -34.00
CA GLU A 515 1.66 11.43 -32.59
C GLU A 515 0.81 10.30 -31.98
N ARG A 516 -0.50 10.29 -32.25
CA ARG A 516 -1.41 9.25 -31.76
C ARG A 516 -0.96 7.85 -32.18
N LYS A 517 -0.61 7.69 -33.47
CA LYS A 517 -0.07 6.42 -34.00
C LYS A 517 1.23 6.02 -33.31
N HIS A 518 2.10 6.97 -33.00
CA HIS A 518 3.33 6.70 -32.27
C HIS A 518 3.08 6.24 -30.83
N ILE A 519 2.13 6.87 -30.14
CA ILE A 519 1.75 6.48 -28.77
C ILE A 519 1.08 5.11 -28.79
N ASP A 520 0.11 4.88 -29.66
CA ASP A 520 -0.62 3.60 -29.78
C ASP A 520 0.32 2.43 -30.07
N ALA A 521 1.35 2.64 -30.90
CA ALA A 521 2.32 1.60 -31.24
C ALA A 521 3.21 1.16 -30.06
N GLN A 522 3.24 1.92 -28.96
CA GLN A 522 3.98 1.57 -27.75
C GLN A 522 3.13 0.82 -26.73
N ILE A 523 1.81 0.98 -26.78
CA ILE A 523 0.89 0.43 -25.80
C ILE A 523 0.64 -1.04 -26.12
N VAL A 524 0.80 -1.90 -25.12
CA VAL A 524 0.46 -3.32 -25.24
C VAL A 524 -1.04 -3.49 -25.48
N SER A 525 -1.40 -4.33 -26.46
CA SER A 525 -2.77 -4.45 -26.94
C SER A 525 -3.63 -5.36 -26.07
N SER A 526 -3.06 -6.39 -25.45
CA SER A 526 -3.77 -7.33 -24.57
C SER A 526 -2.89 -7.89 -23.44
N GLY A 527 -3.52 -8.52 -22.45
CA GLY A 527 -2.80 -9.19 -21.37
C GLY A 527 -1.98 -10.39 -21.85
N GLU A 528 -2.39 -11.11 -22.90
CA GLU A 528 -1.57 -12.21 -23.43
C GLU A 528 -0.29 -11.70 -24.08
N GLU A 529 -0.37 -10.64 -24.88
CA GLU A 529 0.82 -10.00 -25.47
C GLU A 529 1.78 -9.55 -24.36
N LEU A 530 1.23 -9.02 -23.25
CA LEU A 530 2.03 -8.63 -22.10
C LEU A 530 2.72 -9.83 -21.45
N LEU A 531 2.00 -10.93 -21.24
CA LEU A 531 2.54 -12.15 -20.62
C LEU A 531 3.63 -12.77 -21.48
N GLU A 532 3.42 -12.88 -22.80
CA GLU A 532 4.43 -13.40 -23.74
C GLU A 532 5.78 -12.68 -23.63
N GLN A 533 5.78 -11.39 -23.29
CA GLN A 533 7.00 -10.60 -23.13
C GLN A 533 7.76 -10.89 -21.83
N VAL A 534 7.05 -11.33 -20.79
CA VAL A 534 7.61 -11.48 -19.44
C VAL A 534 7.66 -12.93 -18.96
N ASP A 535 7.07 -13.88 -19.70
CA ASP A 535 6.87 -15.27 -19.28
C ASP A 535 8.20 -15.95 -18.89
N ASP A 536 9.22 -15.84 -19.74
CA ASP A 536 10.56 -16.38 -19.47
C ASP A 536 11.16 -15.83 -18.16
N PHE A 537 10.87 -14.56 -17.82
CA PHE A 537 11.32 -13.96 -16.57
C PHE A 537 10.53 -14.49 -15.37
N ILE A 538 9.21 -14.65 -15.53
CA ILE A 538 8.34 -15.23 -14.50
C ILE A 538 8.79 -16.66 -14.20
N ASP A 539 8.94 -17.50 -15.22
CA ASP A 539 9.36 -18.90 -15.08
C ASP A 539 10.73 -19.02 -14.41
N LYS A 540 11.67 -18.14 -14.77
CA LYS A 540 12.97 -18.09 -14.11
C LYS A 540 12.85 -17.73 -12.63
N ILE A 541 12.08 -16.69 -12.29
CA ILE A 541 11.86 -16.27 -10.90
C ILE A 541 11.24 -17.39 -10.08
N LEU A 542 10.22 -18.05 -10.61
CA LEU A 542 9.51 -19.14 -9.94
C LEU A 542 10.39 -20.39 -9.79
N SER A 543 11.18 -20.76 -10.80
CA SER A 543 12.04 -21.95 -10.77
C SER A 543 13.29 -21.78 -9.89
N GLU A 544 13.82 -20.57 -9.78
CA GLU A 544 15.00 -20.27 -8.95
C GLU A 544 14.62 -19.80 -7.52
N ASP A 545 13.33 -19.64 -7.22
CA ASP A 545 12.79 -19.10 -5.96
C ASP A 545 13.44 -17.75 -5.57
N LEU A 546 13.62 -16.88 -6.57
CA LEU A 546 14.26 -15.58 -6.41
C LEU A 546 13.23 -14.45 -6.43
N ASP A 547 12.79 -13.96 -5.26
CA ASP A 547 11.82 -12.85 -5.20
C ASP A 547 12.48 -11.51 -4.83
N SER A 548 13.47 -11.09 -5.62
CA SER A 548 14.15 -9.80 -5.41
C SER A 548 13.55 -8.70 -6.29
N PRO A 549 13.33 -7.47 -5.77
CA PRO A 549 12.93 -6.33 -6.58
C PRO A 549 13.83 -6.06 -7.80
N ALA A 550 15.12 -6.41 -7.71
CA ALA A 550 16.10 -6.19 -8.78
C ALA A 550 15.87 -7.05 -10.04
N ILE A 551 15.18 -8.18 -9.89
CA ILE A 551 15.01 -9.15 -10.98
C ILE A 551 13.58 -9.25 -11.50
N GLN A 552 12.64 -8.55 -10.86
CA GLN A 552 11.24 -8.52 -11.28
C GLN A 552 11.12 -8.02 -12.73
N PRO A 553 10.12 -8.48 -13.50
CA PRO A 553 9.91 -8.01 -14.86
C PRO A 553 9.48 -6.55 -14.86
N ILE A 554 9.87 -5.86 -15.93
CA ILE A 554 9.44 -4.52 -16.27
C ILE A 554 8.65 -4.65 -17.57
N PRO A 555 7.34 -4.38 -17.57
CA PRO A 555 6.50 -4.51 -18.75
C PRO A 555 6.79 -3.43 -19.81
N LEU A 556 6.30 -3.62 -21.03
CA LEU A 556 6.11 -2.50 -21.96
C LEU A 556 4.95 -1.61 -21.50
N PRO A 557 4.86 -0.35 -21.99
CA PRO A 557 3.77 0.56 -21.67
C PRO A 557 2.38 -0.06 -21.79
N ILE A 558 1.55 0.12 -20.76
CA ILE A 558 0.22 -0.51 -20.65
C ILE A 558 -0.93 0.49 -20.86
N THR A 559 -0.64 1.78 -20.79
CA THR A 559 -1.58 2.88 -20.96
C THR A 559 -0.85 4.15 -21.39
N ASP A 560 -1.54 5.15 -21.92
CA ASP A 560 -1.06 6.53 -22.12
C ASP A 560 -1.63 7.52 -21.09
N VAL A 561 -2.59 7.06 -20.29
CA VAL A 561 -3.20 7.80 -19.19
C VAL A 561 -3.10 6.98 -17.91
N LEU A 562 -2.51 7.55 -16.87
CA LEU A 562 -2.43 6.95 -15.55
C LEU A 562 -3.30 7.75 -14.58
N LEU A 563 -4.08 7.05 -13.75
CA LEU A 563 -4.92 7.66 -12.74
C LEU A 563 -4.27 7.50 -11.36
N TYR A 564 -4.21 8.57 -10.61
CA TYR A 564 -3.78 8.58 -9.21
C TYR A 564 -4.94 9.05 -8.34
N LYS A 565 -5.33 8.22 -7.38
CA LYS A 565 -6.38 8.53 -6.40
C LYS A 565 -5.75 8.78 -5.05
N TYR A 566 -6.21 9.80 -4.35
CA TYR A 566 -5.74 10.18 -3.01
C TYR A 566 -6.90 10.68 -2.17
N ASP A 567 -6.88 10.34 -0.88
CA ASP A 567 -7.93 10.65 0.07
C ASP A 567 -9.32 10.22 -0.45
N PHE A 568 -9.66 8.95 -0.24
CA PHE A 568 -10.94 8.42 -0.73
C PHE A 568 -12.17 9.08 -0.08
N GLY A 569 -11.99 9.84 1.01
CA GLY A 569 -13.05 10.66 1.59
C GLY A 569 -13.36 11.87 0.73
N ASP A 570 -12.34 12.61 0.30
CA ASP A 570 -12.45 13.81 -0.53
C ASP A 570 -12.47 13.52 -2.04
N GLY A 571 -12.03 12.33 -2.43
CA GLY A 571 -12.07 11.84 -3.80
C GLY A 571 -11.12 12.56 -4.74
N TRP A 572 -9.92 12.96 -4.29
CA TRP A 572 -8.93 13.58 -5.18
C TRP A 572 -8.49 12.59 -6.24
N LYS A 573 -8.63 12.99 -7.50
CA LYS A 573 -8.15 12.24 -8.67
C LYS A 573 -7.19 13.11 -9.45
N ILE A 574 -6.02 12.58 -9.77
CA ILE A 574 -5.05 13.20 -10.67
C ILE A 574 -4.92 12.30 -11.88
N ARG A 575 -5.06 12.92 -13.04
CA ARG A 575 -4.82 12.29 -14.33
C ARG A 575 -3.41 12.66 -14.78
N ILE A 576 -2.64 11.65 -15.19
CA ILE A 576 -1.23 11.78 -15.53
C ILE A 576 -1.03 11.30 -16.98
N THR A 577 -0.48 12.17 -17.81
CA THR A 577 -0.07 11.88 -19.19
C THR A 577 1.38 12.31 -19.41
N ALA A 578 2.02 11.84 -20.48
CA ALA A 578 3.45 12.04 -20.67
C ALA A 578 3.85 12.33 -22.11
N SER A 579 4.96 13.06 -22.25
CA SER A 579 5.66 13.31 -23.52
C SER A 579 7.17 13.43 -23.28
N GLU A 580 7.99 13.19 -24.30
CA GLU A 580 9.43 13.38 -24.23
C GLU A 580 9.81 14.86 -24.17
N ASN A 581 9.08 15.70 -24.92
CA ASN A 581 9.29 17.14 -25.01
C ASN A 581 8.03 17.94 -24.64
N CYS A 582 8.16 19.27 -24.51
CA CYS A 582 7.04 20.16 -24.19
C CYS A 582 7.05 21.48 -24.99
N PRO A 583 7.05 21.41 -26.34
CA PRO A 583 7.01 22.60 -27.20
C PRO A 583 5.77 23.47 -26.94
N ASP A 584 4.64 22.90 -26.50
CA ASP A 584 3.45 23.62 -26.08
C ASP A 584 3.73 24.64 -24.97
N LEU A 585 4.53 24.27 -23.97
CA LEU A 585 4.91 25.17 -22.87
C LEU A 585 5.86 26.28 -23.32
N VAL A 586 6.75 25.97 -24.25
CA VAL A 586 7.69 26.95 -24.82
C VAL A 586 6.95 27.93 -25.74
N ASN A 587 6.09 27.43 -26.62
CA ASN A 587 5.34 28.21 -27.60
C ASN A 587 4.30 29.12 -26.92
N SER A 588 3.68 28.65 -25.84
CA SER A 588 2.77 29.48 -25.02
C SER A 588 3.50 30.48 -24.13
N GLY A 589 4.83 30.41 -24.03
CA GLY A 589 5.64 31.26 -23.16
C GLY A 589 5.51 30.94 -21.68
N ARG A 590 4.96 29.78 -21.30
CA ARG A 590 4.91 29.30 -19.90
C ARG A 590 6.32 29.03 -19.37
N ILE A 591 7.23 28.59 -20.25
CA ILE A 591 8.66 28.43 -19.96
C ILE A 591 9.50 28.89 -21.16
N THR A 592 10.77 29.23 -20.94
CA THR A 592 11.75 29.42 -22.02
C THR A 592 12.49 28.12 -22.34
N GLN A 593 13.02 28.00 -23.56
CA GLN A 593 13.87 26.85 -23.94
C GLN A 593 15.06 26.68 -22.99
N ALA A 594 15.70 27.79 -22.59
CA ALA A 594 16.84 27.76 -21.67
C ALA A 594 16.46 27.28 -20.25
N GLU A 595 15.22 27.50 -19.81
CA GLU A 595 14.72 26.97 -18.55
C GLU A 595 14.45 25.47 -18.64
N LEU A 596 13.87 25.00 -19.75
CA LEU A 596 13.68 23.58 -20.03
C LEU A 596 15.00 22.83 -20.06
N ASP A 597 16.00 23.34 -20.80
CA ASP A 597 17.33 22.73 -20.89
C ASP A 597 17.98 22.61 -19.50
N ARG A 598 17.86 23.66 -18.66
CA ARG A 598 18.35 23.63 -17.27
C ARG A 598 17.59 22.61 -16.42
N ALA A 599 16.28 22.48 -16.58
CA ALA A 599 15.49 21.50 -15.84
C ALA A 599 15.89 20.07 -16.22
N ASN A 600 16.11 19.81 -17.52
CA ASN A 600 16.59 18.53 -18.04
C ASN A 600 17.97 18.15 -17.49
N VAL A 601 18.91 19.10 -17.49
CA VAL A 601 20.24 18.91 -16.90
C VAL A 601 20.14 18.66 -15.39
N LYS A 602 19.40 19.51 -14.68
CA LYS A 602 19.22 19.39 -13.23
C LYS A 602 18.60 18.04 -12.85
N CYS A 603 17.57 17.59 -13.56
CA CYS A 603 16.92 16.31 -13.31
C CYS A 603 17.91 15.15 -13.36
N ARG A 604 18.81 15.16 -14.36
CA ARG A 604 19.88 14.16 -14.52
C ARG A 604 20.96 14.28 -13.45
N GLU A 605 21.43 15.50 -13.18
CA GLU A 605 22.52 15.76 -12.23
C GLU A 605 22.15 15.38 -10.78
N VAL A 606 20.91 15.69 -10.36
CA VAL A 606 20.46 15.41 -8.99
C VAL A 606 19.61 14.15 -8.89
N TYR A 607 19.37 13.48 -10.02
CA TYR A 607 18.52 12.29 -10.15
C TYR A 607 17.16 12.46 -9.46
N ARG A 608 16.47 13.56 -9.80
CA ARG A 608 15.25 14.00 -9.11
C ARG A 608 14.35 14.83 -10.01
N PRO A 609 13.01 14.70 -9.88
CA PRO A 609 12.05 15.53 -10.58
C PRO A 609 12.25 17.05 -10.40
N VAL A 610 11.87 17.80 -11.43
CA VAL A 610 11.89 19.27 -11.47
C VAL A 610 10.54 19.78 -11.96
N LEU A 611 9.87 20.63 -11.17
CA LEU A 611 8.66 21.31 -11.60
C LEU A 611 9.03 22.45 -12.55
N ILE A 612 8.47 22.42 -13.76
CA ILE A 612 8.77 23.38 -14.83
C ILE A 612 7.61 24.35 -15.08
N ALA A 613 6.37 23.92 -14.87
CA ALA A 613 5.21 24.81 -14.90
C ALA A 613 4.13 24.32 -13.94
N ARG A 614 3.30 25.25 -13.47
CA ARG A 614 2.07 24.96 -12.74
C ARG A 614 0.95 25.88 -13.17
N ASP A 615 -0.27 25.43 -12.97
CA ASP A 615 -1.47 26.25 -13.08
C ASP A 615 -2.37 25.98 -11.86
N GLY A 616 -2.86 27.05 -11.24
CA GLY A 616 -3.58 26.97 -9.98
C GLY A 616 -2.74 26.92 -8.69
N GLU A 617 -3.39 27.17 -7.55
CA GLU A 617 -2.81 27.18 -6.20
C GLU A 617 -2.45 25.78 -5.66
N MET A 618 -1.77 25.74 -4.51
CA MET A 618 -1.58 24.50 -3.73
C MET A 618 -2.89 24.10 -3.04
N LEU A 619 -3.15 22.80 -3.04
CA LEU A 619 -4.32 22.17 -2.43
C LEU A 619 -4.16 22.02 -0.92
N VAL A 620 -5.28 21.76 -0.23
CA VAL A 620 -5.38 21.50 1.21
C VAL A 620 -6.02 20.13 1.38
N ASP A 621 -5.55 19.33 2.33
CA ASP A 621 -6.18 18.06 2.73
C ASP A 621 -7.50 18.32 3.49
N ASP A 622 -8.44 17.36 3.52
CA ASP A 622 -9.70 17.40 4.29
C ASP A 622 -10.61 18.63 4.02
N VAL A 623 -10.67 19.12 2.77
CA VAL A 623 -11.56 20.24 2.39
C VAL A 623 -12.88 19.79 1.80
N GLY A 624 -13.06 18.51 1.48
CA GLY A 624 -14.23 18.01 0.74
C GLY A 624 -14.04 18.02 -0.78
N GLY A 625 -12.83 17.70 -1.24
CA GLY A 625 -12.50 17.64 -2.67
C GLY A 625 -12.49 19.00 -3.37
N LEU A 626 -12.72 19.01 -4.69
CA LEU A 626 -12.55 20.21 -5.51
C LEU A 626 -13.57 21.32 -5.21
N SER A 627 -14.83 20.97 -4.97
CA SER A 627 -15.87 21.93 -4.60
C SER A 627 -15.62 22.50 -3.20
N GLY A 628 -15.26 21.66 -2.24
CA GLY A 628 -14.88 22.11 -0.90
C GLY A 628 -13.62 22.99 -0.90
N PHE A 629 -12.68 22.75 -1.81
CA PHE A 629 -11.55 23.64 -2.02
C PHE A 629 -11.95 24.99 -2.61
N ALA A 630 -12.94 25.03 -3.51
CA ALA A 630 -13.51 26.29 -3.99
C ALA A 630 -14.17 27.08 -2.83
N ASP A 631 -14.99 26.43 -2.01
CA ASP A 631 -15.59 27.04 -0.82
C ASP A 631 -14.52 27.61 0.13
N PHE A 632 -13.44 26.85 0.36
CA PHE A 632 -12.30 27.31 1.14
C PHE A 632 -11.64 28.57 0.53
N LEU A 633 -11.48 28.62 -0.79
CA LEU A 633 -10.90 29.78 -1.48
C LEU A 633 -11.79 31.03 -1.34
N GLU A 634 -13.11 30.89 -1.41
CA GLU A 634 -14.03 32.00 -1.17
C GLU A 634 -13.95 32.49 0.28
N ASP A 635 -13.90 31.57 1.25
CA ASP A 635 -13.81 31.89 2.67
C ASP A 635 -12.55 32.70 3.03
N ILE A 636 -11.42 32.40 2.39
CA ILE A 636 -10.18 33.16 2.61
C ILE A 636 -10.09 34.43 1.76
N ASN A 637 -11.00 34.63 0.79
CA ASN A 637 -11.09 35.81 -0.07
C ASN A 637 -12.52 36.39 -0.10
N PRO A 638 -13.12 36.75 1.05
CA PRO A 638 -14.52 37.14 1.10
C PRO A 638 -14.78 38.44 0.34
N ASP A 639 -15.84 38.49 -0.47
CA ASP A 639 -16.35 39.74 -1.04
C ASP A 639 -17.11 40.51 0.04
N LEU A 640 -16.55 41.65 0.47
CA LEU A 640 -17.11 42.49 1.53
C LEU A 640 -18.09 43.56 1.00
N THR A 641 -18.36 43.55 -0.30
CA THR A 641 -19.21 44.54 -0.97
C THR A 641 -20.66 44.39 -0.51
N GLY A 642 -21.33 45.49 -0.17
CA GLY A 642 -22.73 45.47 0.27
C GLY A 642 -23.00 44.97 1.69
N MET A 643 -21.99 44.40 2.39
CA MET A 643 -22.13 43.87 3.75
C MET A 643 -22.17 44.95 4.84
N THR A 644 -22.93 44.67 5.91
CA THR A 644 -22.95 45.43 7.18
C THR A 644 -21.61 45.33 7.93
N PRO A 645 -21.32 46.24 8.88
CA PRO A 645 -20.12 46.13 9.72
C PRO A 645 -20.00 44.79 10.46
N GLU A 646 -21.11 44.25 10.96
CA GLU A 646 -21.15 42.97 11.68
C GLU A 646 -20.82 41.78 10.76
N GLU A 647 -21.40 41.73 9.57
CA GLU A 647 -21.10 40.70 8.56
C GLU A 647 -19.65 40.75 8.10
N LYS A 648 -19.10 41.96 7.91
CA LYS A 648 -17.68 42.15 7.55
C LYS A 648 -16.75 41.61 8.62
N GLU A 649 -17.09 41.78 9.89
CA GLU A 649 -16.27 41.27 10.99
C GLU A 649 -16.37 39.74 11.09
N ALA A 650 -17.58 39.17 10.91
CA ALA A 650 -17.77 37.73 10.84
C ALA A 650 -16.98 37.09 9.68
N ALA A 651 -17.00 37.69 8.48
CA ALA A 651 -16.25 37.20 7.32
C ALA A 651 -14.72 37.26 7.55
N LYS A 652 -14.21 38.33 8.17
CA LYS A 652 -12.78 38.42 8.54
C LYS A 652 -12.39 37.37 9.58
N GLN A 653 -13.27 37.09 10.54
CA GLN A 653 -13.05 36.08 11.56
C GLN A 653 -13.02 34.67 10.92
N ARG A 654 -13.99 34.34 10.05
CA ARG A 654 -14.01 33.09 9.29
C ARG A 654 -12.75 32.91 8.46
N LYS A 655 -12.33 33.93 7.71
CA LYS A 655 -11.06 33.94 6.98
C LYS A 655 -9.86 33.60 7.88
N LYS A 656 -9.79 34.20 9.06
CA LYS A 656 -8.70 33.96 10.01
C LYS A 656 -8.72 32.52 10.54
N GLU A 657 -9.90 31.98 10.82
CA GLU A 657 -10.09 30.60 11.26
C GLU A 657 -9.67 29.61 10.17
N MET A 658 -10.16 29.78 8.94
CA MET A 658 -9.81 28.94 7.79
C MET A 658 -8.30 28.98 7.50
N LEU A 659 -7.67 30.16 7.51
CA LEU A 659 -6.22 30.27 7.35
C LEU A 659 -5.43 29.64 8.50
N THR A 660 -5.98 29.61 9.71
CA THR A 660 -5.33 28.97 10.86
C THR A 660 -5.42 27.45 10.76
N TRP A 661 -6.60 26.95 10.37
CA TRP A 661 -6.85 25.53 10.11
C TRP A 661 -5.98 25.01 8.97
N ALA A 662 -6.01 25.64 7.79
CA ALA A 662 -5.21 25.22 6.64
C ALA A 662 -3.71 25.21 6.95
N LYS A 663 -3.19 26.21 7.69
CA LYS A 663 -1.79 26.23 8.13
C LYS A 663 -1.43 25.10 9.10
N SER A 664 -2.40 24.63 9.89
CA SER A 664 -2.19 23.49 10.78
C SER A 664 -2.05 22.17 10.04
N LEU A 665 -2.54 22.11 8.80
CA LEU A 665 -2.39 21.02 7.82
C LEU A 665 -1.24 21.29 6.83
N GLY A 666 -0.27 22.14 7.19
CA GLY A 666 0.89 22.43 6.34
C GLY A 666 0.66 23.37 5.16
N TRP A 667 -0.58 23.86 4.94
CA TRP A 667 -0.85 24.71 3.79
C TRP A 667 -0.18 26.08 3.90
N HIS A 668 0.53 26.46 2.83
CA HIS A 668 1.21 27.73 2.73
C HIS A 668 0.97 28.37 1.37
N ARG A 669 0.45 29.60 1.37
CA ARG A 669 0.28 30.43 0.16
C ARG A 669 1.60 30.99 -0.40
N GLU A 670 2.75 30.57 0.13
CA GLU A 670 4.04 31.13 -0.27
C GLU A 670 4.40 30.75 -1.71
N LYS A 671 4.82 31.77 -2.48
CA LYS A 671 5.32 31.62 -3.85
C LYS A 671 6.73 31.03 -3.83
N VAL A 672 6.86 29.73 -3.62
CA VAL A 672 8.09 29.01 -3.99
C VAL A 672 8.21 29.08 -5.51
N ARG A 673 9.38 29.45 -6.03
CA ARG A 673 9.64 29.38 -7.48
C ARG A 673 9.54 27.93 -7.93
N ASP A 674 8.85 27.69 -9.04
CA ASP A 674 8.50 26.36 -9.54
C ASP A 674 9.73 25.44 -9.61
N PHE A 675 10.83 25.89 -10.21
CA PHE A 675 12.10 25.16 -10.32
C PHE A 675 12.78 24.77 -8.98
N ASN A 676 12.32 25.32 -7.86
CA ASN A 676 12.84 25.04 -6.52
C ASN A 676 11.85 24.29 -5.62
N LEU A 677 10.66 23.94 -6.14
CA LEU A 677 9.66 23.23 -5.36
C LEU A 677 10.08 21.77 -5.09
N LEU A 678 10.62 21.12 -6.12
CA LEU A 678 11.03 19.71 -6.14
C LEU A 678 12.53 19.49 -5.91
#